data_AF-A0A953BDV4-F1
#
_entry.id   AF-A0A953BDV4-F1
#
_cell.length_a   1.000
_cell.length_b   1.000
_cell.length_c   1.000
_cell.angle_alpha   90.00
_cell.angle_beta   90.00
_cell.angle_gamma   90.00
#
_symmetry.space_group_name_H-M   'P 1'
#
loop_
_entity.id
_entity.type
_entity.pdbx_description
1 polymer ?
#
loop_
_entity_poly.entity_id
_entity_poly.type
_entity_poly.pdbx_seq_one_letter_code
_entity_poly.pdbx_strand_id
1 'polypeptide(L)'
;MHKLTQWAAVMATALASTSQAQVLIEEKTTEPVKVLSELDQRRAEVYQWYLQRREYNPNEFTEVIYGADDRRDVYQVTDQALLDFAQAACVVVNRSELVNNGNGTYTLNTRVWTSQGGTLCADEPFRGQRQIGFCSGFLLGTDLIGTAGHCVRASDIPNVAFVFGFDQRGPNLDPFLTVPADNVYFASQLVTWQLSSGFDHSLVRIDRPVQGWRPMPIRRSGEVSLNDPLVMIGHPVVLPKKIDAGGVCKDPRPGQPWFSANVDAYGGNSGSMVVNLNTGLIEGILVRGNPDFTSSGGCVRSNVCPDSGCPTWEELSKIAPFIPHVPPLGLLVSPGGAQTHVGVVGGPFDNIPFMYTLSNPTDSSLNYRVTISGSAPFLINGATDPVLGSIGGGGSANVHVTLAGSASGFPAGIYSATIIFEDLTAGRSEERMHILEVGQTAFEVTPDTGLTTGGPVGGPFNATQAYTITSTRPTPVLVQVAPTQNWIAVDGSAAPLSFTLNGLGDARTVTVGMSSAANGLLNGLYNGSVLISNMTGGQGDTTRTVQLDVGRYTFPSTDTPLPITDHTTINSFITVPEAVCITDVDVEINITHTYRGDLIVELTSPMGTTVRLHNRTGGSADDIVGTYDDSSFPPDGPGMLADFNGQMAAGVWRLMVSDNASADQGTLNAWALKIAGGTNCPPVAFDDYVEVAPNVPSMLTLDGASSQSSYDFVIMSLPSHGTLADPAGGTIVSVPYTVLSGGAAVRYQPGPGFVGDDAFTFAVYDGQWSNTATLDIQVGQTTVVYDFPMDTNPGWTLTGMWAFGVPLGQGSNNRDPTSGYTGQNVLGYNLAGDYTNNMPPTPATTTALDLTGVAGTRLRFARWLAIESARWDHASVEVSNNGVSWTRIWDWETMTSVSPTSWTIVEYDIAHIADNQPTVYIRWVMGPTDSSVTYPGWNIDDVQILGILPPGQSCVADMSSSSDPFDPGYGVPDGQVDAADFFYFLDQFVLGNIAVADLTGSSDPFDPNYGVPDGQVDAADFFYFLDRFVDGCP
;
A
#
# COMPACT_ATOMS: atom_id res chain seq x y z
N MET A 1 -34.17 55.86 17.06
CA MET A 1 -33.49 56.01 15.76
C MET A 1 -32.08 55.45 15.91
N HIS A 2 -31.52 54.65 14.99
CA HIS A 2 -32.15 53.97 13.87
C HIS A 2 -31.24 52.80 13.42
N LYS A 3 -31.76 51.55 13.46
CA LYS A 3 -31.22 50.30 12.87
C LYS A 3 -29.77 49.88 13.24
N LEU A 4 -29.45 48.67 13.72
CA LEU A 4 -30.22 47.51 14.19
C LEU A 4 -31.41 47.07 13.31
N THR A 5 -31.13 46.52 12.13
CA THR A 5 -32.07 45.65 11.41
C THR A 5 -31.29 44.74 10.47
N GLN A 6 -31.71 43.46 10.36
CA GLN A 6 -31.14 42.40 9.51
C GLN A 6 -29.76 41.85 9.95
N TRP A 7 -29.59 40.54 10.16
CA TRP A 7 -30.58 39.45 10.24
C TRP A 7 -30.02 38.24 11.01
N ALA A 8 -30.34 38.10 12.31
CA ALA A 8 -30.19 36.86 13.10
C ALA A 8 -30.84 37.02 14.49
N ALA A 9 -32.11 36.64 14.64
CA ALA A 9 -32.77 36.62 15.96
C ALA A 9 -33.99 35.67 16.00
N VAL A 10 -33.96 34.76 16.97
CA VAL A 10 -35.11 34.00 17.52
C VAL A 10 -35.87 33.08 16.57
N MET A 11 -35.46 31.80 16.55
CA MET A 11 -36.46 30.71 16.56
C MET A 11 -37.19 30.74 17.91
N ALA A 12 -38.51 30.92 17.90
CA ALA A 12 -39.40 30.49 18.99
C ALA A 12 -40.87 30.45 18.52
N THR A 13 -41.43 29.23 18.44
CA THR A 13 -42.85 28.88 18.68
C THR A 13 -43.97 29.89 18.33
N ALA A 14 -44.79 29.60 17.32
CA ALA A 14 -46.22 29.27 17.51
C ALA A 14 -46.97 28.99 16.17
N LEU A 15 -47.86 28.00 16.19
CA LEU A 15 -48.75 27.61 15.08
C LEU A 15 -50.01 28.48 15.04
N ALA A 16 -50.37 29.02 13.87
CA ALA A 16 -51.75 29.37 13.45
C ALA A 16 -51.72 29.99 12.02
N SER A 17 -52.64 29.77 11.08
CA SER A 17 -53.56 28.69 10.70
C SER A 17 -54.50 29.23 9.60
N THR A 18 -54.72 28.47 8.54
CA THR A 18 -55.94 28.46 7.68
C THR A 18 -56.45 29.73 6.97
N SER A 19 -56.38 29.73 5.64
CA SER A 19 -57.52 29.97 4.71
C SER A 19 -57.09 29.59 3.26
N GLN A 20 -57.94 29.14 2.33
CA GLN A 20 -59.32 28.61 2.41
C GLN A 20 -59.64 27.78 1.15
N ALA A 21 -60.25 26.60 1.30
CA ALA A 21 -61.05 25.93 0.26
C ALA A 21 -61.95 24.86 0.94
N GLN A 22 -63.25 24.84 0.63
CA GLN A 22 -64.23 23.88 1.18
C GLN A 22 -65.06 23.22 0.07
N VAL A 23 -65.58 22.02 0.36
CA VAL A 23 -66.91 21.44 0.03
C VAL A 23 -66.77 19.92 0.31
N LEU A 24 -67.21 19.39 1.47
CA LEU A 24 -68.59 18.99 1.85
C LEU A 24 -69.12 17.79 1.03
N ILE A 25 -69.70 16.71 1.58
CA ILE A 25 -69.75 16.15 2.96
C ILE A 25 -70.27 14.67 2.91
N GLU A 26 -70.13 13.90 4.01
CA GLU A 26 -71.12 12.93 4.59
C GLU A 26 -70.66 11.48 4.96
N GLU A 27 -70.67 11.23 6.29
CA GLU A 27 -70.90 10.00 7.10
C GLU A 27 -70.33 8.57 6.83
N LYS A 28 -69.73 8.01 7.93
CA LYS A 28 -69.75 6.60 8.44
C LYS A 28 -68.90 5.52 7.70
N THR A 29 -68.27 4.54 8.37
CA THR A 29 -68.23 4.16 9.80
C THR A 29 -66.87 3.57 10.22
N THR A 30 -66.57 3.69 11.51
CA THR A 30 -65.54 3.01 12.33
C THR A 30 -64.82 1.76 11.79
N GLU A 31 -63.50 1.88 11.64
CA GLU A 31 -62.47 0.84 11.86
C GLU A 31 -61.37 1.49 12.72
N PRO A 32 -60.75 0.80 13.70
CA PRO A 32 -59.65 1.37 14.47
C PRO A 32 -58.38 1.45 13.61
N VAL A 33 -57.82 2.65 13.44
CA VAL A 33 -56.53 2.83 12.76
C VAL A 33 -55.46 2.05 13.51
N LYS A 34 -54.95 0.99 12.88
CA LYS A 34 -53.87 0.16 13.41
C LYS A 34 -52.62 1.03 13.53
N VAL A 35 -52.21 1.32 14.76
CA VAL A 35 -50.93 2.00 15.01
C VAL A 35 -49.82 1.11 14.48
N LEU A 36 -49.15 1.58 13.43
CA LEU A 36 -47.98 0.92 12.86
C LEU A 36 -46.83 0.94 13.87
N SER A 37 -46.03 -0.11 13.89
CA SER A 37 -44.86 -0.20 14.77
C SER A 37 -43.70 0.67 14.24
N GLU A 38 -42.71 0.97 15.09
CA GLU A 38 -41.48 1.67 14.64
C GLU A 38 -40.75 0.91 13.52
N LEU A 39 -40.87 -0.43 13.50
CA LEU A 39 -40.39 -1.29 12.41
C LEU A 39 -41.11 -0.99 11.09
N ASP A 40 -42.44 -0.84 11.11
CA ASP A 40 -43.24 -0.56 9.91
C ASP A 40 -42.98 0.84 9.36
N GLN A 41 -42.68 1.83 10.21
CA GLN A 41 -42.26 3.16 9.76
C GLN A 41 -40.88 3.13 9.09
N ARG A 42 -39.87 2.49 9.71
CA ARG A 42 -38.52 2.36 9.11
C ARG A 42 -38.54 1.62 7.78
N ARG A 43 -39.38 0.59 7.63
CA ARG A 43 -39.58 -0.15 6.37
C ARG A 43 -40.12 0.75 5.24
N ALA A 44 -40.99 1.72 5.56
CA ALA A 44 -41.52 2.66 4.58
C ALA A 44 -40.50 3.72 4.13
N GLU A 45 -39.57 4.13 4.99
CA GLU A 45 -38.54 5.13 4.68
C GLU A 45 -37.53 4.62 3.64
N VAL A 46 -37.04 3.38 3.80
CA VAL A 46 -36.14 2.72 2.84
C VAL A 46 -36.80 2.62 1.45
N TYR A 47 -38.09 2.25 1.40
CA TYR A 47 -38.85 2.12 0.16
C TYR A 47 -39.06 3.45 -0.60
N GLN A 48 -39.01 4.61 0.07
CA GLN A 48 -39.14 5.93 -0.58
C GLN A 48 -37.83 6.47 -1.15
N TRP A 49 -36.68 6.06 -0.61
CA TRP A 49 -35.36 6.46 -1.12
C TRP A 49 -35.08 5.88 -2.52
N TYR A 50 -35.50 4.63 -2.73
CA TYR A 50 -35.23 3.81 -3.92
C TYR A 50 -35.90 4.33 -5.22
N LEU A 51 -37.02 5.06 -5.13
CA LEU A 51 -37.85 5.42 -6.28
C LEU A 51 -37.27 6.50 -7.23
N GLN A 52 -36.06 7.00 -7.00
CA GLN A 52 -35.60 8.28 -7.58
C GLN A 52 -34.63 8.20 -8.79
N ARG A 53 -34.19 7.02 -9.24
CA ARG A 53 -33.03 6.90 -10.18
C ARG A 53 -33.16 5.82 -11.25
N ARG A 54 -33.98 6.01 -12.30
CA ARG A 54 -34.07 5.04 -13.42
C ARG A 54 -34.35 5.65 -14.79
N GLU A 55 -33.58 5.22 -15.80
CA GLU A 55 -33.97 5.15 -17.22
C GLU A 55 -33.29 3.91 -17.89
N TYR A 56 -33.47 3.67 -19.21
CA TYR A 56 -33.66 2.30 -19.72
C TYR A 56 -33.13 1.99 -21.13
N ASN A 57 -32.53 0.80 -21.34
CA ASN A 57 -32.70 -0.06 -22.55
C ASN A 57 -32.17 -1.52 -22.32
N PRO A 58 -32.67 -2.60 -22.99
CA PRO A 58 -32.32 -4.00 -22.66
C PRO A 58 -31.69 -4.86 -23.79
N ASN A 59 -31.08 -6.02 -23.44
CA ASN A 59 -31.23 -7.35 -24.12
C ASN A 59 -30.37 -8.52 -23.49
N GLU A 60 -30.99 -9.71 -23.28
CA GLU A 60 -30.43 -11.11 -23.31
C GLU A 60 -29.66 -11.85 -22.11
N PHE A 61 -30.41 -12.41 -21.11
CA PHE A 61 -30.37 -13.74 -20.36
C PHE A 61 -29.23 -14.34 -19.39
N THR A 62 -29.63 -15.01 -18.25
CA THR A 62 -28.97 -15.98 -17.23
C THR A 62 -28.37 -15.62 -15.79
N GLU A 63 -29.16 -15.55 -14.67
CA GLU A 63 -28.96 -15.12 -13.19
C GLU A 63 -28.30 -13.74 -12.72
N VAL A 64 -28.95 -12.66 -12.22
CA VAL A 64 -28.37 -11.24 -12.15
C VAL A 64 -28.59 -10.38 -10.86
N ILE A 65 -27.90 -9.22 -10.81
CA ILE A 65 -28.14 -8.00 -9.99
C ILE A 65 -29.24 -7.07 -10.55
N TYR A 66 -30.13 -6.54 -9.71
CA TYR A 66 -31.22 -5.64 -10.13
C TYR A 66 -31.14 -4.24 -9.49
N GLY A 67 -30.95 -3.23 -10.32
CA GLY A 67 -30.94 -1.83 -9.92
C GLY A 67 -29.60 -1.40 -9.33
N ALA A 68 -29.44 -1.57 -8.02
CA ALA A 68 -28.19 -1.40 -7.29
C ALA A 68 -27.83 -2.73 -6.63
N ASP A 69 -26.55 -3.00 -6.41
CA ASP A 69 -26.11 -4.19 -5.67
C ASP A 69 -26.47 -4.03 -4.18
N ASP A 70 -27.59 -4.61 -3.77
CA ASP A 70 -28.13 -4.54 -2.41
C ASP A 70 -27.56 -5.65 -1.50
N ARG A 71 -26.69 -6.51 -2.04
CA ARG A 71 -26.02 -7.60 -1.32
C ARG A 71 -25.00 -7.04 -0.33
N ARG A 72 -25.04 -7.53 0.90
CA ARG A 72 -24.07 -7.19 1.95
C ARG A 72 -23.50 -8.42 2.62
N ASP A 73 -22.23 -8.35 3.00
CA ASP A 73 -21.62 -9.29 3.94
C ASP A 73 -22.28 -9.17 5.31
N VAL A 74 -22.35 -10.29 6.05
CA VAL A 74 -23.01 -10.34 7.37
C VAL A 74 -22.48 -9.26 8.34
N TYR A 75 -21.18 -8.97 8.33
CA TYR A 75 -20.58 -7.94 9.19
C TYR A 75 -21.01 -6.49 8.83
N GLN A 76 -21.57 -6.26 7.65
CA GLN A 76 -22.08 -4.95 7.19
C GLN A 76 -23.57 -4.74 7.53
N VAL A 77 -24.25 -5.74 8.08
CA VAL A 77 -25.69 -5.70 8.39
C VAL A 77 -25.90 -5.54 9.89
N THR A 78 -26.56 -4.45 10.28
CA THR A 78 -26.89 -4.13 11.68
C THR A 78 -28.37 -4.37 12.03
N ASP A 79 -29.19 -4.80 11.06
CA ASP A 79 -30.58 -5.14 11.29
C ASP A 79 -30.70 -6.55 11.89
N GLN A 80 -31.17 -6.63 13.14
CA GLN A 80 -31.25 -7.89 13.87
C GLN A 80 -32.25 -8.89 13.26
N ALA A 81 -33.27 -8.46 12.52
CA ALA A 81 -34.19 -9.38 11.85
C ALA A 81 -33.50 -10.05 10.65
N LEU A 82 -32.71 -9.30 9.88
CA LEU A 82 -31.89 -9.87 8.80
C LEU A 82 -30.80 -10.81 9.34
N LEU A 83 -30.13 -10.45 10.44
CA LEU A 83 -29.14 -11.30 11.11
C LEU A 83 -29.77 -12.57 11.73
N ASP A 84 -30.99 -12.47 12.28
CA ASP A 84 -31.78 -13.60 12.78
C ASP A 84 -32.14 -14.57 11.66
N PHE A 85 -32.56 -14.07 10.50
CA PHE A 85 -32.86 -14.91 9.34
C PHE A 85 -31.58 -15.59 8.83
N ALA A 86 -30.45 -14.87 8.80
CA ALA A 86 -29.16 -15.40 8.35
C ALA A 86 -28.59 -16.56 9.19
N GLN A 87 -29.16 -16.83 10.38
CA GLN A 87 -28.84 -18.02 11.18
C GLN A 87 -29.34 -19.33 10.54
N ALA A 88 -30.34 -19.27 9.66
CA ALA A 88 -30.83 -20.48 8.98
C ALA A 88 -30.00 -20.84 7.75
N ALA A 89 -29.25 -19.91 7.14
CA ALA A 89 -28.53 -20.14 5.89
C ALA A 89 -27.17 -20.85 6.08
N CYS A 90 -26.87 -21.78 5.17
CA CYS A 90 -25.63 -22.54 5.10
C CYS A 90 -25.15 -22.72 3.64
N VAL A 91 -23.86 -23.00 3.47
CA VAL A 91 -23.28 -23.37 2.17
C VAL A 91 -23.30 -24.88 1.99
N VAL A 92 -23.64 -25.33 0.78
CA VAL A 92 -23.68 -26.75 0.39
C VAL A 92 -22.36 -27.11 -0.27
N VAL A 93 -21.64 -28.07 0.33
CA VAL A 93 -20.27 -28.43 -0.05
C VAL A 93 -20.15 -29.93 -0.31
N ASN A 94 -19.14 -30.32 -1.08
CA ASN A 94 -18.75 -31.73 -1.20
C ASN A 94 -17.95 -32.14 0.04
N ARG A 95 -18.11 -33.38 0.49
CA ARG A 95 -17.34 -33.95 1.62
C ARG A 95 -15.83 -33.99 1.37
N SER A 96 -15.39 -33.94 0.10
CA SER A 96 -13.98 -33.80 -0.29
C SER A 96 -13.40 -32.39 -0.08
N GLU A 97 -14.25 -31.38 0.13
CA GLU A 97 -13.82 -30.01 0.45
C GLU A 97 -13.62 -29.81 1.96
N LEU A 98 -13.78 -30.88 2.77
CA LEU A 98 -13.72 -30.87 4.23
C LEU A 98 -12.63 -31.84 4.73
N VAL A 99 -11.71 -31.32 5.54
CA VAL A 99 -10.68 -32.13 6.23
C VAL A 99 -11.05 -32.24 7.71
N ASN A 100 -11.27 -33.46 8.22
CA ASN A 100 -11.49 -33.69 9.65
C ASN A 100 -10.16 -33.70 10.39
N ASN A 101 -9.97 -32.78 11.33
CA ASN A 101 -8.69 -32.59 12.05
C ASN A 101 -8.52 -33.51 13.26
N GLY A 102 -9.49 -34.38 13.57
CA GLY A 102 -9.47 -35.33 14.69
C GLY A 102 -9.60 -34.70 16.09
N ASN A 103 -9.57 -33.37 16.19
CA ASN A 103 -9.60 -32.59 17.44
C ASN A 103 -10.96 -31.91 17.73
N GLY A 104 -12.02 -32.27 16.99
CA GLY A 104 -13.33 -31.61 17.06
C GLY A 104 -13.51 -30.44 16.09
N THR A 105 -12.58 -30.20 15.16
CA THR A 105 -12.69 -29.20 14.08
C THR A 105 -12.60 -29.81 12.69
N TYR A 106 -13.10 -29.07 11.70
CA TYR A 106 -12.87 -29.32 10.28
C TYR A 106 -12.15 -28.13 9.64
N THR A 107 -11.21 -28.39 8.75
CA THR A 107 -10.65 -27.37 7.86
C THR A 107 -11.36 -27.37 6.51
N LEU A 108 -11.64 -26.17 6.00
CA LEU A 108 -12.38 -25.89 4.77
C LEU A 108 -11.39 -25.67 3.61
N ASN A 109 -11.45 -26.51 2.58
CA ASN A 109 -10.59 -26.41 1.39
C ASN A 109 -11.09 -25.29 0.45
N THR A 110 -10.85 -24.04 0.83
CA THR A 110 -11.28 -22.85 0.08
C THR A 110 -10.31 -22.44 -1.04
N ARG A 111 -10.81 -21.69 -2.02
CA ARG A 111 -10.01 -20.94 -3.03
C ARG A 111 -10.32 -19.44 -2.98
N VAL A 112 -9.45 -18.60 -3.53
CA VAL A 112 -9.69 -17.14 -3.62
C VAL A 112 -10.44 -16.82 -4.91
N TRP A 113 -11.48 -15.99 -4.85
CA TRP A 113 -12.26 -15.58 -6.03
C TRP A 113 -11.62 -14.41 -6.78
N THR A 114 -10.88 -14.72 -7.84
CA THR A 114 -10.24 -13.74 -8.73
C THR A 114 -10.63 -13.92 -10.21
N SER A 115 -11.36 -14.99 -10.53
CA SER A 115 -11.79 -15.31 -11.90
C SER A 115 -13.14 -16.03 -11.93
N GLN A 116 -13.87 -15.84 -13.02
CA GLN A 116 -15.19 -16.42 -13.30
C GLN A 116 -15.34 -16.55 -14.83
N GLY A 117 -14.78 -17.60 -15.43
CA GLY A 117 -14.65 -17.74 -16.89
C GLY A 117 -13.57 -16.84 -17.54
N GLY A 118 -13.20 -15.75 -16.88
CA GLY A 118 -12.06 -14.88 -17.14
C GLY A 118 -11.68 -14.11 -15.87
N THR A 119 -10.63 -13.28 -15.91
CA THR A 119 -10.19 -12.49 -14.74
C THR A 119 -11.23 -11.45 -14.35
N LEU A 120 -11.60 -11.37 -13.07
CA LEU A 120 -12.51 -10.34 -12.54
C LEU A 120 -11.83 -8.97 -12.54
N CYS A 121 -12.56 -7.93 -12.95
CA CYS A 121 -12.10 -6.55 -12.89
C CYS A 121 -11.72 -6.15 -11.45
N ALA A 122 -10.73 -5.28 -11.28
CA ALA A 122 -10.14 -4.99 -9.97
C ALA A 122 -11.14 -4.42 -8.93
N ASP A 123 -12.17 -3.75 -9.43
CA ASP A 123 -13.27 -3.09 -8.72
C ASP A 123 -14.55 -3.94 -8.59
N GLU A 124 -14.54 -5.21 -9.03
CA GLU A 124 -15.68 -6.12 -8.89
C GLU A 124 -16.02 -6.38 -7.40
N PRO A 125 -17.29 -6.21 -6.96
CA PRO A 125 -17.69 -6.44 -5.57
C PRO A 125 -17.31 -7.83 -5.06
N PHE A 126 -16.80 -7.91 -3.83
CA PHE A 126 -16.37 -9.15 -3.16
C PHE A 126 -15.20 -9.93 -3.80
N ARG A 127 -14.57 -9.41 -4.87
CA ARG A 127 -13.34 -9.97 -5.43
C ARG A 127 -12.26 -10.14 -4.36
N GLY A 128 -11.60 -11.28 -4.35
CA GLY A 128 -10.59 -11.64 -3.34
C GLY A 128 -11.13 -12.38 -2.11
N GLN A 129 -12.46 -12.53 -1.94
CA GLN A 129 -13.02 -13.37 -0.88
C GLN A 129 -12.93 -14.88 -1.21
N ARG A 130 -13.22 -15.73 -0.21
CA ARG A 130 -13.04 -17.19 -0.29
C ARG A 130 -14.27 -17.93 -0.81
N GLN A 131 -14.07 -18.92 -1.67
CA GLN A 131 -15.09 -19.83 -2.20
C GLN A 131 -14.94 -21.25 -1.66
N ILE A 132 -16.05 -21.93 -1.38
CA ILE A 132 -16.14 -23.38 -1.13
C ILE A 132 -17.54 -23.91 -1.44
N GLY A 133 -17.65 -25.10 -2.04
CA GLY A 133 -18.93 -25.74 -2.35
C GLY A 133 -19.48 -25.43 -3.73
N PHE A 134 -20.80 -25.62 -3.88
CA PHE A 134 -21.49 -25.51 -5.18
C PHE A 134 -22.91 -24.92 -5.15
N CYS A 135 -23.58 -24.87 -4.00
CA CYS A 135 -24.94 -24.33 -3.85
C CYS A 135 -25.17 -23.73 -2.45
N SER A 136 -26.34 -23.11 -2.26
CA SER A 136 -26.83 -22.60 -0.98
C SER A 136 -27.92 -23.51 -0.39
N GLY A 137 -28.14 -23.43 0.92
CA GLY A 137 -29.19 -24.17 1.62
C GLY A 137 -29.62 -23.49 2.91
N PHE A 138 -30.71 -23.97 3.52
CA PHE A 138 -31.29 -23.32 4.69
C PHE A 138 -32.06 -24.26 5.63
N LEU A 139 -32.03 -23.93 6.93
CA LEU A 139 -32.55 -24.74 8.01
C LEU A 139 -34.06 -24.54 8.25
N LEU A 140 -34.81 -25.63 8.27
CA LEU A 140 -36.29 -25.66 8.36
C LEU A 140 -36.85 -26.38 9.58
N GLY A 141 -36.00 -27.08 10.32
CA GLY A 141 -36.31 -27.76 11.56
C GLY A 141 -35.01 -28.08 12.28
N THR A 142 -35.05 -28.92 13.31
CA THR A 142 -33.82 -29.30 14.03
C THR A 142 -32.85 -30.11 13.16
N ASP A 143 -33.32 -30.86 12.17
CA ASP A 143 -32.50 -31.76 11.33
C ASP A 143 -32.90 -31.77 9.84
N LEU A 144 -33.55 -30.70 9.35
CA LEU A 144 -34.04 -30.59 7.96
C LEU A 144 -33.47 -29.35 7.26
N ILE A 145 -32.83 -29.55 6.12
CA ILE A 145 -32.28 -28.52 5.23
C ILE A 145 -33.08 -28.46 3.92
N GLY A 146 -33.54 -27.28 3.53
CA GLY A 146 -34.03 -26.99 2.18
C GLY A 146 -32.91 -26.51 1.26
N THR A 147 -32.97 -26.88 -0.03
CA THR A 147 -32.11 -26.40 -1.12
C THR A 147 -32.80 -26.67 -2.47
N ALA A 148 -32.16 -26.37 -3.60
CA ALA A 148 -32.72 -26.65 -4.93
C ALA A 148 -32.62 -28.15 -5.27
N GLY A 149 -33.54 -28.63 -6.10
CA GLY A 149 -33.57 -30.00 -6.61
C GLY A 149 -32.42 -30.31 -7.56
N HIS A 150 -31.95 -29.33 -8.33
CA HIS A 150 -30.75 -29.52 -9.15
C HIS A 150 -29.46 -29.64 -8.31
N CYS A 151 -29.41 -29.04 -7.12
CA CYS A 151 -28.26 -29.06 -6.21
C CYS A 151 -28.07 -30.42 -5.50
N VAL A 152 -29.12 -30.97 -4.88
CA VAL A 152 -29.00 -32.22 -4.09
C VAL A 152 -30.09 -33.22 -4.46
N ARG A 153 -29.67 -34.35 -5.04
CA ARG A 153 -30.48 -35.46 -5.52
C ARG A 153 -30.14 -36.73 -4.73
N ALA A 154 -30.86 -37.82 -5.00
CA ALA A 154 -30.68 -39.10 -4.28
C ALA A 154 -29.28 -39.72 -4.45
N SER A 155 -28.60 -39.43 -5.57
CA SER A 155 -27.21 -39.83 -5.84
C SER A 155 -26.18 -39.13 -4.96
N ASP A 156 -26.50 -37.95 -4.44
CA ASP A 156 -25.50 -37.00 -3.95
C ASP A 156 -25.41 -37.01 -2.43
N ILE A 157 -26.43 -37.55 -1.75
CA ILE A 157 -26.50 -37.76 -0.29
C ILE A 157 -25.20 -38.34 0.31
N PRO A 158 -24.52 -39.34 -0.29
CA PRO A 158 -23.26 -39.88 0.27
C PRO A 158 -22.07 -38.91 0.22
N ASN A 159 -22.15 -37.86 -0.60
CA ASN A 159 -21.06 -36.94 -0.94
C ASN A 159 -21.31 -35.49 -0.49
N VAL A 160 -22.52 -35.14 -0.06
CA VAL A 160 -22.90 -33.76 0.34
C VAL A 160 -22.77 -33.53 1.84
N ALA A 161 -22.35 -32.31 2.19
CA ALA A 161 -22.38 -31.73 3.53
C ALA A 161 -22.90 -30.28 3.49
N PHE A 162 -23.29 -29.77 4.64
CA PHE A 162 -23.80 -28.42 4.87
C PHE A 162 -22.94 -27.74 5.94
N VAL A 163 -22.47 -26.52 5.68
CA VAL A 163 -21.59 -25.77 6.57
C VAL A 163 -22.24 -24.44 6.96
N PHE A 164 -22.42 -24.23 8.27
CA PHE A 164 -22.92 -22.98 8.82
C PHE A 164 -21.77 -22.08 9.30
N GLY A 165 -22.02 -20.76 9.36
CA GLY A 165 -21.03 -19.77 9.81
C GLY A 165 -19.89 -19.50 8.83
N PHE A 166 -20.05 -19.86 7.54
CA PHE A 166 -19.12 -19.44 6.48
C PHE A 166 -19.44 -17.99 6.06
N ASP A 167 -19.12 -17.07 6.97
CA ASP A 167 -19.51 -15.66 6.93
C ASP A 167 -18.23 -14.78 6.95
N GLN A 168 -18.16 -13.72 6.12
CA GLN A 168 -17.01 -12.81 6.08
C GLN A 168 -16.92 -12.02 7.39
N ARG A 169 -15.72 -11.93 7.99
CA ARG A 169 -15.54 -11.37 9.35
C ARG A 169 -15.22 -9.87 9.37
N GLY A 170 -14.94 -9.28 8.22
CA GLY A 170 -14.55 -7.88 8.06
C GLY A 170 -14.00 -7.63 6.65
N PRO A 171 -13.68 -6.38 6.28
CA PRO A 171 -13.26 -6.03 4.92
C PRO A 171 -12.03 -6.83 4.47
N ASN A 172 -11.03 -6.95 5.34
CA ASN A 172 -9.77 -7.65 5.08
C ASN A 172 -9.61 -8.94 5.93
N LEU A 173 -10.72 -9.53 6.40
CA LEU A 173 -10.70 -10.70 7.29
C LEU A 173 -11.42 -11.90 6.66
N ASP A 174 -10.62 -12.86 6.16
CA ASP A 174 -11.08 -14.17 5.70
C ASP A 174 -12.09 -14.81 6.67
N PRO A 175 -13.08 -15.59 6.17
CA PRO A 175 -13.96 -16.40 7.01
C PRO A 175 -13.14 -17.43 7.84
N PHE A 176 -13.76 -18.04 8.85
CA PHE A 176 -13.09 -19.08 9.63
C PHE A 176 -12.82 -20.32 8.75
N LEU A 177 -11.56 -20.49 8.32
CA LEU A 177 -11.13 -21.63 7.48
C LEU A 177 -11.00 -22.94 8.26
N THR A 178 -10.96 -22.87 9.59
CA THR A 178 -11.12 -24.02 10.49
C THR A 178 -12.33 -23.76 11.38
N VAL A 179 -13.34 -24.63 11.29
CA VAL A 179 -14.64 -24.49 11.97
C VAL A 179 -14.85 -25.62 12.99
N PRO A 180 -15.64 -25.41 14.05
CA PRO A 180 -16.08 -26.49 14.94
C PRO A 180 -16.83 -27.57 14.17
N ALA A 181 -16.76 -28.83 14.63
CA ALA A 181 -17.56 -29.91 14.08
C ALA A 181 -19.07 -29.62 14.14
N ASP A 182 -19.52 -28.84 15.13
CA ASP A 182 -20.91 -28.40 15.29
C ASP A 182 -21.37 -27.32 14.27
N ASN A 183 -20.52 -26.94 13.33
CA ASN A 183 -20.93 -26.18 12.13
C ASN A 183 -21.10 -27.07 10.89
N VAL A 184 -20.69 -28.35 10.95
CA VAL A 184 -20.55 -29.24 9.78
C VAL A 184 -21.49 -30.44 9.89
N TYR A 185 -22.46 -30.52 8.97
CA TYR A 185 -23.53 -31.52 8.98
C TYR A 185 -23.55 -32.31 7.67
N PHE A 186 -23.80 -33.61 7.75
CA PHE A 186 -23.72 -34.51 6.61
C PHE A 186 -25.13 -34.90 6.14
N ALA A 187 -25.38 -34.89 4.82
CA ALA A 187 -26.64 -35.38 4.27
C ALA A 187 -26.85 -36.87 4.63
N SER A 188 -28.01 -37.20 5.21
CA SER A 188 -28.36 -38.56 5.66
C SER A 188 -29.51 -39.18 4.87
N GLN A 189 -30.53 -38.38 4.48
CA GLN A 189 -31.70 -38.86 3.75
C GLN A 189 -32.30 -37.76 2.86
N LEU A 190 -32.71 -38.10 1.64
CA LEU A 190 -33.59 -37.27 0.82
C LEU A 190 -35.05 -37.47 1.27
N VAL A 191 -35.74 -36.39 1.66
CA VAL A 191 -37.09 -36.44 2.25
C VAL A 191 -38.18 -36.15 1.21
N THR A 192 -37.99 -35.11 0.39
CA THR A 192 -38.77 -34.85 -0.84
C THR A 192 -37.89 -34.14 -1.86
N TRP A 193 -38.18 -34.30 -3.15
CA TRP A 193 -37.36 -33.80 -4.24
C TRP A 193 -38.17 -33.67 -5.53
N GLN A 194 -37.91 -32.61 -6.30
CA GLN A 194 -38.37 -32.45 -7.67
C GLN A 194 -37.40 -31.59 -8.48
N LEU A 195 -37.23 -31.91 -9.77
CA LEU A 195 -36.52 -31.08 -10.74
C LEU A 195 -37.29 -31.07 -12.06
N SER A 196 -37.87 -29.91 -12.41
CA SER A 196 -38.76 -29.74 -13.55
C SER A 196 -38.89 -28.26 -13.96
N SER A 197 -39.50 -28.00 -15.12
CA SER A 197 -39.75 -26.64 -15.60
C SER A 197 -40.60 -25.85 -14.60
N GLY A 198 -40.04 -24.77 -14.05
CA GLY A 198 -40.70 -23.96 -13.01
C GLY A 198 -40.93 -24.68 -11.67
N PHE A 199 -40.32 -25.84 -11.41
CA PHE A 199 -40.39 -26.41 -10.05
C PHE A 199 -39.21 -27.33 -9.74
N ASP A 200 -38.43 -26.91 -8.77
CA ASP A 200 -37.07 -27.37 -8.51
C ASP A 200 -36.78 -27.22 -7.00
N HIS A 201 -36.79 -28.32 -6.24
CA HIS A 201 -36.64 -28.30 -4.79
C HIS A 201 -36.04 -29.61 -4.24
N SER A 202 -35.36 -29.51 -3.10
CA SER A 202 -34.85 -30.65 -2.34
C SER A 202 -35.01 -30.38 -0.84
N LEU A 203 -35.54 -31.37 -0.11
CA LEU A 203 -35.56 -31.39 1.35
C LEU A 203 -34.69 -32.54 1.83
N VAL A 204 -33.64 -32.23 2.58
CA VAL A 204 -32.61 -33.16 3.00
C VAL A 204 -32.59 -33.25 4.52
N ARG A 205 -32.63 -34.46 5.07
CA ARG A 205 -32.32 -34.70 6.48
C ARG A 205 -30.81 -34.80 6.65
N ILE A 206 -30.30 -34.21 7.72
CA ILE A 206 -28.88 -34.30 8.11
C ILE A 206 -28.62 -35.45 9.10
N ASP A 207 -27.37 -35.70 9.44
CA ASP A 207 -26.91 -36.83 10.27
C ASP A 207 -27.30 -36.70 11.75
N ARG A 208 -27.49 -35.47 12.24
CA ARG A 208 -27.82 -35.14 13.63
C ARG A 208 -28.52 -33.77 13.73
N PRO A 209 -29.24 -33.48 14.82
CA PRO A 209 -29.81 -32.15 15.05
C PRO A 209 -28.75 -31.03 15.11
N VAL A 210 -29.06 -29.88 14.54
CA VAL A 210 -28.17 -28.70 14.63
C VAL A 210 -28.01 -28.21 16.07
N GLN A 211 -26.88 -27.57 16.35
CA GLN A 211 -26.59 -26.89 17.62
C GLN A 211 -26.30 -25.42 17.32
N GLY A 212 -26.86 -24.49 18.11
CA GLY A 212 -26.65 -23.04 17.95
C GLY A 212 -27.38 -22.35 16.78
N TRP A 213 -27.71 -23.07 15.71
CA TRP A 213 -28.37 -22.53 14.51
C TRP A 213 -29.89 -22.57 14.59
N ARG A 214 -30.57 -21.50 14.12
CA ARG A 214 -32.03 -21.31 14.26
C ARG A 214 -32.78 -21.66 12.98
N PRO A 215 -33.79 -22.55 13.01
CA PRO A 215 -34.63 -22.84 11.84
C PRO A 215 -35.58 -21.68 11.53
N MET A 216 -35.90 -21.49 10.24
CA MET A 216 -36.82 -20.44 9.76
C MET A 216 -38.20 -21.01 9.36
N PRO A 217 -39.31 -20.31 9.66
CA PRO A 217 -40.66 -20.80 9.40
C PRO A 217 -41.03 -20.69 7.93
N ILE A 218 -41.82 -21.66 7.43
CA ILE A 218 -42.31 -21.70 6.05
C ILE A 218 -43.74 -21.19 5.95
N ARG A 219 -44.10 -20.58 4.81
CA ARG A 219 -45.51 -20.34 4.47
C ARG A 219 -46.29 -21.67 4.43
N ARG A 220 -47.41 -21.71 5.15
CA ARG A 220 -48.36 -22.86 5.17
C ARG A 220 -49.73 -22.55 4.57
N SER A 221 -50.07 -21.28 4.41
CA SER A 221 -51.36 -20.79 3.94
C SER A 221 -51.20 -19.49 3.13
N GLY A 222 -52.15 -19.23 2.23
CA GLY A 222 -52.05 -18.14 1.25
C GLY A 222 -50.91 -18.32 0.26
N GLU A 223 -50.58 -17.24 -0.45
CA GLU A 223 -49.45 -17.14 -1.39
C GLU A 223 -48.78 -15.76 -1.21
N VAL A 224 -47.55 -15.60 -1.71
CA VAL A 224 -46.88 -14.30 -1.82
C VAL A 224 -47.69 -13.35 -2.73
N SER A 225 -47.72 -12.06 -2.41
CA SER A 225 -48.43 -11.04 -3.19
C SER A 225 -47.51 -10.29 -4.15
N LEU A 226 -48.09 -9.69 -5.20
CA LEU A 226 -47.36 -8.76 -6.06
C LEU A 226 -46.86 -7.57 -5.23
N ASN A 227 -45.59 -7.21 -5.39
CA ASN A 227 -44.87 -6.20 -4.62
C ASN A 227 -44.68 -6.51 -3.12
N ASP A 228 -44.84 -7.76 -2.66
CA ASP A 228 -44.32 -8.14 -1.34
C ASP A 228 -42.78 -7.95 -1.30
N PRO A 229 -42.23 -7.31 -0.25
CA PRO A 229 -40.79 -7.14 -0.07
C PRO A 229 -40.15 -8.43 0.44
N LEU A 230 -38.99 -8.76 -0.10
CA LEU A 230 -38.29 -10.02 0.09
C LEU A 230 -36.84 -9.78 0.54
N VAL A 231 -36.27 -10.75 1.25
CA VAL A 231 -34.84 -10.85 1.52
C VAL A 231 -34.35 -12.22 1.08
N MET A 232 -33.28 -12.27 0.30
CA MET A 232 -32.56 -13.49 -0.07
C MET A 232 -31.29 -13.62 0.75
N ILE A 233 -31.03 -14.82 1.27
CA ILE A 233 -29.82 -15.07 2.07
C ILE A 233 -29.18 -16.41 1.67
N GLY A 234 -27.89 -16.35 1.33
CA GLY A 234 -27.09 -17.50 0.92
C GLY A 234 -25.72 -17.09 0.36
N HIS A 235 -25.22 -17.86 -0.60
CA HIS A 235 -23.81 -17.87 -1.01
C HIS A 235 -23.65 -17.67 -2.54
N PRO A 236 -23.75 -16.43 -3.07
CA PRO A 236 -23.51 -16.11 -4.49
C PRO A 236 -22.08 -16.49 -4.90
N VAL A 237 -21.93 -17.18 -6.04
CA VAL A 237 -20.69 -17.88 -6.47
C VAL A 237 -19.96 -18.59 -5.33
N VAL A 238 -20.72 -19.13 -4.38
CA VAL A 238 -20.27 -19.83 -3.17
C VAL A 238 -19.25 -19.08 -2.30
N LEU A 239 -19.34 -17.76 -2.30
CA LEU A 239 -18.64 -16.82 -1.40
C LEU A 239 -19.13 -16.95 0.05
N PRO A 240 -18.54 -16.21 1.01
CA PRO A 240 -19.11 -16.10 2.35
C PRO A 240 -20.50 -15.46 2.27
N LYS A 241 -21.36 -15.79 3.25
CA LYS A 241 -22.80 -15.51 3.22
C LYS A 241 -23.11 -14.03 2.94
N LYS A 242 -24.00 -13.80 1.97
CA LYS A 242 -24.57 -12.48 1.66
C LYS A 242 -26.04 -12.40 2.06
N ILE A 243 -26.46 -11.19 2.38
CA ILE A 243 -27.86 -10.80 2.61
C ILE A 243 -28.21 -9.76 1.54
N ASP A 244 -29.10 -10.12 0.61
CA ASP A 244 -29.81 -9.19 -0.28
C ASP A 244 -31.16 -8.86 0.38
N ALA A 245 -31.44 -7.57 0.55
CA ALA A 245 -32.71 -7.06 1.08
C ALA A 245 -33.42 -6.05 0.15
N GLY A 246 -33.01 -5.97 -1.13
CA GLY A 246 -33.63 -5.14 -2.17
C GLY A 246 -34.75 -5.86 -2.92
N GLY A 247 -34.79 -7.20 -2.84
CA GLY A 247 -35.74 -8.05 -3.56
C GLY A 247 -37.22 -7.74 -3.31
N VAL A 248 -38.02 -7.81 -4.38
CA VAL A 248 -39.48 -7.63 -4.38
C VAL A 248 -40.13 -8.67 -5.28
N CYS A 249 -41.29 -9.21 -4.88
CA CYS A 249 -42.08 -10.12 -5.71
C CYS A 249 -42.64 -9.39 -6.95
N LYS A 250 -42.20 -9.78 -8.15
CA LYS A 250 -42.60 -9.16 -9.44
C LYS A 250 -43.69 -9.93 -10.16
N ASP A 251 -43.82 -11.23 -9.89
CA ASP A 251 -44.90 -12.07 -10.44
C ASP A 251 -45.24 -13.22 -9.46
N PRO A 252 -46.32 -13.13 -8.67
CA PRO A 252 -46.66 -14.12 -7.64
C PRO A 252 -47.20 -15.45 -8.19
N ARG A 253 -47.58 -15.50 -9.47
CA ARG A 253 -48.19 -16.65 -10.19
C ARG A 253 -49.15 -17.49 -9.33
N PRO A 254 -50.34 -16.96 -8.96
CA PRO A 254 -51.27 -17.66 -8.07
C PRO A 254 -51.63 -19.07 -8.57
N GLY A 255 -51.55 -20.06 -7.68
CA GLY A 255 -51.79 -21.47 -7.99
C GLY A 255 -50.72 -22.18 -8.82
N GLN A 256 -49.66 -21.50 -9.28
CA GLN A 256 -48.46 -22.14 -9.85
C GLN A 256 -47.47 -22.52 -8.74
N PRO A 257 -46.64 -23.56 -8.93
CA PRO A 257 -45.70 -24.03 -7.90
C PRO A 257 -44.46 -23.13 -7.70
N TRP A 258 -44.42 -21.96 -8.34
CA TRP A 258 -43.31 -20.99 -8.30
C TRP A 258 -43.82 -19.56 -8.43
N PHE A 259 -42.94 -18.59 -8.20
CA PHE A 259 -43.14 -17.15 -8.41
C PHE A 259 -41.83 -16.51 -8.89
N SER A 260 -41.83 -15.20 -9.15
CA SER A 260 -40.62 -14.47 -9.57
C SER A 260 -40.38 -13.14 -8.84
N ALA A 261 -39.09 -12.76 -8.72
CA ALA A 261 -38.62 -11.58 -8.00
C ALA A 261 -37.39 -10.91 -8.66
N ASN A 262 -36.98 -9.74 -8.13
CA ASN A 262 -35.69 -9.08 -8.42
C ASN A 262 -34.69 -9.22 -7.26
N VAL A 263 -34.40 -10.45 -6.86
CA VAL A 263 -33.36 -10.70 -5.84
C VAL A 263 -31.99 -10.77 -6.51
N ASP A 264 -30.94 -10.27 -5.84
CA ASP A 264 -29.60 -10.14 -6.42
C ASP A 264 -28.87 -11.49 -6.42
N ALA A 265 -29.06 -12.22 -7.51
CA ALA A 265 -28.56 -13.57 -7.70
C ALA A 265 -27.16 -13.59 -8.32
N TYR A 266 -26.42 -14.67 -8.02
CA TYR A 266 -25.44 -15.27 -8.91
C TYR A 266 -25.61 -16.79 -8.83
N GLY A 267 -25.15 -17.53 -9.83
CA GLY A 267 -24.96 -18.98 -9.74
C GLY A 267 -24.23 -19.36 -8.43
N GLY A 268 -24.80 -20.30 -7.66
CA GLY A 268 -24.39 -20.61 -6.28
C GLY A 268 -25.36 -20.12 -5.20
N ASN A 269 -26.11 -19.04 -5.44
CA ASN A 269 -27.33 -18.72 -4.68
C ASN A 269 -28.47 -19.70 -4.98
N SER A 270 -28.33 -20.57 -5.98
CA SER A 270 -29.27 -21.67 -6.18
C SER A 270 -29.42 -22.51 -4.91
N GLY A 271 -30.65 -22.62 -4.42
CA GLY A 271 -30.97 -23.23 -3.13
C GLY A 271 -31.04 -22.26 -1.93
N SER A 272 -30.73 -20.97 -2.09
CA SER A 272 -30.94 -19.92 -1.07
C SER A 272 -32.42 -19.79 -0.69
N MET A 273 -32.69 -19.50 0.58
CA MET A 273 -34.05 -19.12 1.01
C MET A 273 -34.37 -17.69 0.62
N VAL A 274 -35.64 -17.45 0.32
CA VAL A 274 -36.19 -16.10 0.17
C VAL A 274 -37.38 -15.92 1.12
N VAL A 275 -37.25 -14.92 1.99
CA VAL A 275 -38.14 -14.64 3.13
C VAL A 275 -38.92 -13.36 2.86
N ASN A 276 -40.23 -13.37 3.12
CA ASN A 276 -41.08 -12.19 2.98
C ASN A 276 -40.95 -11.29 4.21
N LEU A 277 -40.44 -10.07 4.01
CA LEU A 277 -40.14 -9.12 5.08
C LEU A 277 -41.40 -8.65 5.85
N ASN A 278 -42.58 -8.70 5.23
CA ASN A 278 -43.85 -8.40 5.90
C ASN A 278 -44.25 -9.48 6.92
N THR A 279 -43.84 -10.74 6.72
CA THR A 279 -44.35 -11.90 7.49
C THR A 279 -43.28 -12.68 8.28
N GLY A 280 -42.01 -12.56 7.91
CA GLY A 280 -40.93 -13.39 8.45
C GLY A 280 -40.98 -14.87 8.01
N LEU A 281 -41.80 -15.20 7.03
CA LEU A 281 -41.95 -16.56 6.49
C LEU A 281 -41.09 -16.74 5.23
N ILE A 282 -40.46 -17.91 5.08
CA ILE A 282 -39.90 -18.34 3.80
C ILE A 282 -41.04 -18.54 2.80
N GLU A 283 -40.94 -17.89 1.66
CA GLU A 283 -41.86 -18.02 0.52
C GLU A 283 -41.39 -19.10 -0.46
N GLY A 284 -40.08 -19.18 -0.68
CA GLY A 284 -39.51 -20.07 -1.67
C GLY A 284 -37.98 -20.15 -1.68
N ILE A 285 -37.49 -20.76 -2.76
CA ILE A 285 -36.10 -21.18 -2.97
C ILE A 285 -35.63 -20.62 -4.32
N LEU A 286 -34.50 -19.92 -4.39
CA LEU A 286 -33.96 -19.42 -5.67
C LEU A 286 -33.52 -20.59 -6.57
N VAL A 287 -33.88 -20.55 -7.87
CA VAL A 287 -33.55 -21.60 -8.84
C VAL A 287 -33.22 -21.20 -10.31
N ARG A 288 -33.17 -19.90 -10.72
CA ARG A 288 -32.62 -19.34 -12.03
C ARG A 288 -33.02 -17.86 -12.33
N GLY A 289 -32.41 -17.19 -13.34
CA GLY A 289 -32.64 -15.74 -13.70
C GLY A 289 -32.13 -15.12 -15.04
N ASN A 290 -31.90 -13.78 -15.12
CA ASN A 290 -31.29 -12.95 -16.25
C ASN A 290 -29.75 -12.74 -16.09
N PRO A 291 -28.83 -12.28 -16.96
CA PRO A 291 -27.37 -12.66 -16.93
C PRO A 291 -26.49 -12.43 -15.66
N ASP A 292 -25.58 -13.38 -15.33
CA ASP A 292 -24.62 -13.46 -14.18
C ASP A 292 -23.47 -12.44 -14.31
N PHE A 293 -22.64 -12.64 -15.32
CA PHE A 293 -21.44 -11.87 -15.55
C PHE A 293 -21.34 -11.49 -17.03
N THR A 294 -20.77 -10.33 -17.29
CA THR A 294 -20.47 -9.85 -18.64
C THR A 294 -18.98 -9.61 -18.80
N SER A 295 -18.46 -9.86 -20.01
CA SER A 295 -17.06 -9.59 -20.36
C SER A 295 -16.98 -8.21 -21.00
N SER A 296 -16.34 -7.25 -20.32
CA SER A 296 -16.25 -5.86 -20.76
C SER A 296 -14.89 -5.27 -20.43
N GLY A 297 -14.29 -4.53 -21.38
CA GLY A 297 -12.98 -3.90 -21.18
C GLY A 297 -11.80 -4.86 -20.98
N GLY A 298 -11.94 -6.15 -21.31
CA GLY A 298 -10.91 -7.17 -21.12
C GLY A 298 -10.93 -7.92 -19.78
N CYS A 299 -11.88 -7.61 -18.90
CA CYS A 299 -12.13 -8.34 -17.66
C CYS A 299 -13.63 -8.67 -17.48
N VAL A 300 -13.92 -9.51 -16.49
CA VAL A 300 -15.27 -9.99 -16.17
C VAL A 300 -15.87 -9.13 -15.05
N ARG A 301 -17.14 -8.74 -15.21
CA ARG A 301 -17.92 -7.92 -14.27
C ARG A 301 -19.27 -8.54 -13.96
N SER A 302 -19.85 -8.16 -12.82
CA SER A 302 -21.30 -8.21 -12.58
C SER A 302 -22.03 -7.74 -13.84
N ASN A 303 -22.98 -8.54 -14.35
CA ASN A 303 -24.00 -7.97 -15.20
C ASN A 303 -25.10 -7.31 -14.33
N VAL A 304 -25.80 -6.31 -14.86
CA VAL A 304 -26.77 -5.51 -14.08
C VAL A 304 -28.02 -5.25 -14.93
N CYS A 305 -29.19 -5.51 -14.35
CA CYS A 305 -30.50 -5.27 -14.94
C CYS A 305 -31.25 -4.14 -14.22
N PRO A 306 -32.17 -3.42 -14.86
CA PRO A 306 -33.00 -2.42 -14.18
C PRO A 306 -34.17 -3.08 -13.42
N ASP A 307 -34.80 -2.39 -12.47
CA ASP A 307 -35.87 -2.94 -11.61
C ASP A 307 -37.25 -3.14 -12.27
N SER A 308 -37.28 -3.10 -13.61
CA SER A 308 -38.36 -3.64 -14.46
C SER A 308 -38.00 -4.99 -15.09
N GLY A 309 -36.81 -5.50 -14.79
CA GLY A 309 -36.23 -6.71 -15.33
C GLY A 309 -35.36 -6.44 -16.56
N CYS A 310 -34.47 -7.39 -16.84
CA CYS A 310 -34.20 -7.77 -18.23
C CYS A 310 -35.38 -8.65 -18.73
N PRO A 311 -35.32 -9.49 -19.80
CA PRO A 311 -36.54 -10.05 -20.39
C PRO A 311 -37.30 -11.08 -19.53
N THR A 312 -36.72 -11.51 -18.41
CA THR A 312 -37.31 -12.41 -17.40
C THR A 312 -37.06 -11.85 -15.99
N TRP A 313 -37.17 -12.68 -14.95
CA TRP A 313 -36.90 -12.37 -13.55
C TRP A 313 -36.23 -13.59 -12.90
N GLU A 314 -35.77 -13.47 -11.66
CA GLU A 314 -35.41 -14.65 -10.88
C GLU A 314 -36.65 -15.52 -10.64
N GLU A 315 -36.56 -16.84 -10.86
CA GLU A 315 -37.62 -17.81 -10.53
C GLU A 315 -37.36 -18.47 -9.17
N LEU A 316 -38.42 -18.61 -8.39
CA LEU A 316 -38.38 -19.17 -7.05
C LEU A 316 -39.41 -20.28 -6.88
N SER A 317 -38.96 -21.49 -6.56
CA SER A 317 -39.86 -22.61 -6.19
C SER A 317 -40.57 -22.28 -4.88
N LYS A 318 -41.91 -22.31 -4.86
CA LYS A 318 -42.69 -22.05 -3.64
C LYS A 318 -42.42 -23.15 -2.60
N ILE A 319 -42.35 -22.75 -1.33
CA ILE A 319 -41.99 -23.62 -0.20
C ILE A 319 -43.04 -24.72 0.12
N ALA A 320 -44.20 -24.67 -0.53
CA ALA A 320 -45.36 -25.51 -0.25
C ALA A 320 -45.11 -27.04 -0.17
N PRO A 321 -44.22 -27.68 -0.97
CA PRO A 321 -43.87 -29.10 -0.84
C PRO A 321 -43.36 -29.50 0.53
N PHE A 322 -42.81 -28.57 1.30
CA PHE A 322 -42.22 -28.87 2.60
C PHE A 322 -43.27 -28.88 3.73
N ILE A 323 -44.47 -28.35 3.50
CA ILE A 323 -45.57 -28.28 4.50
C ILE A 323 -45.89 -29.65 5.15
N PRO A 324 -45.93 -30.80 4.43
CA PRO A 324 -46.23 -32.11 5.01
C PRO A 324 -45.04 -32.77 5.75
N HIS A 325 -43.82 -32.27 5.54
CA HIS A 325 -42.57 -32.91 6.02
C HIS A 325 -41.88 -32.12 7.12
N VAL A 326 -41.93 -30.79 7.04
CA VAL A 326 -41.47 -29.87 8.06
C VAL A 326 -42.63 -29.66 9.05
N PRO A 327 -42.47 -30.00 10.34
CA PRO A 327 -43.48 -29.67 11.35
C PRO A 327 -43.57 -28.14 11.53
N PRO A 328 -44.69 -27.58 12.03
CA PRO A 328 -44.72 -26.18 12.43
C PRO A 328 -43.55 -25.87 13.37
N LEU A 329 -42.87 -24.75 13.15
CA LEU A 329 -41.99 -24.20 14.17
C LEU A 329 -42.88 -23.66 15.30
N GLY A 330 -42.47 -23.95 16.53
CA GLY A 330 -43.22 -23.57 17.72
C GLY A 330 -42.80 -22.19 18.19
N LEU A 331 -42.57 -22.07 19.49
CA LEU A 331 -41.96 -20.89 20.09
C LEU A 331 -40.59 -20.61 19.44
N LEU A 332 -40.42 -19.43 18.85
CA LEU A 332 -39.13 -18.92 18.39
C LEU A 332 -38.59 -17.88 19.36
N VAL A 333 -37.30 -17.97 19.70
CA VAL A 333 -36.63 -17.10 20.69
C VAL A 333 -35.50 -16.32 20.02
N SER A 334 -35.64 -15.00 19.99
CA SER A 334 -34.65 -14.03 19.49
C SER A 334 -34.15 -13.13 20.62
N PRO A 335 -32.87 -12.73 20.66
CA PRO A 335 -31.78 -13.14 19.78
C PRO A 335 -31.28 -14.58 20.08
N GLY A 336 -30.39 -15.07 19.21
CA GLY A 336 -29.62 -16.30 19.43
C GLY A 336 -28.43 -16.11 20.38
N GLY A 337 -27.73 -17.20 20.68
CA GLY A 337 -26.44 -17.18 21.37
C GLY A 337 -26.48 -16.99 22.89
N ALA A 338 -25.30 -17.12 23.50
CA ALA A 338 -25.06 -16.88 24.92
C ALA A 338 -24.81 -15.38 25.19
N GLN A 339 -25.14 -14.91 26.40
CA GLN A 339 -25.06 -13.50 26.77
C GLN A 339 -24.13 -13.30 27.97
N THR A 340 -23.20 -12.35 27.86
CA THR A 340 -22.25 -12.01 28.94
C THR A 340 -22.56 -10.62 29.50
N HIS A 341 -22.74 -10.57 30.82
CA HIS A 341 -22.99 -9.38 31.62
C HIS A 341 -21.76 -9.14 32.47
N VAL A 342 -21.07 -8.02 32.26
CA VAL A 342 -19.81 -7.69 32.93
C VAL A 342 -20.09 -6.54 33.91
N GLY A 343 -19.43 -6.53 35.07
CA GLY A 343 -19.56 -5.40 35.99
C GLY A 343 -18.67 -5.50 37.20
N VAL A 344 -18.62 -4.42 37.99
CA VAL A 344 -17.81 -4.35 39.21
C VAL A 344 -18.51 -5.05 40.37
N VAL A 345 -17.76 -5.38 41.44
CA VAL A 345 -18.37 -5.88 42.68
C VAL A 345 -19.34 -4.84 43.24
N GLY A 346 -20.60 -5.21 43.40
CA GLY A 346 -21.69 -4.29 43.78
C GLY A 346 -22.53 -3.75 42.61
N GLY A 347 -22.05 -3.87 41.38
CA GLY A 347 -22.65 -3.26 40.19
C GLY A 347 -22.23 -1.79 39.96
N PRO A 348 -22.62 -1.16 38.83
CA PRO A 348 -23.54 -1.67 37.80
C PRO A 348 -22.98 -2.83 36.98
N PHE A 349 -23.86 -3.46 36.21
CA PHE A 349 -23.56 -4.52 35.26
C PHE A 349 -24.06 -4.11 33.88
N ASP A 350 -23.26 -4.40 32.86
CA ASP A 350 -23.52 -4.11 31.46
C ASP A 350 -24.56 -5.08 30.87
N ASN A 351 -25.17 -4.71 29.74
CA ASN A 351 -26.10 -5.54 28.95
C ASN A 351 -27.38 -6.04 29.66
N ILE A 352 -27.76 -5.45 30.80
CA ILE A 352 -28.93 -5.87 31.58
C ILE A 352 -29.82 -4.65 31.96
N PRO A 353 -31.17 -4.67 31.80
CA PRO A 353 -32.03 -5.77 31.36
C PRO A 353 -31.76 -6.23 29.92
N PHE A 354 -31.62 -7.54 29.75
CA PHE A 354 -31.49 -8.16 28.42
C PHE A 354 -32.87 -8.56 27.91
N MET A 355 -33.23 -8.22 26.67
CA MET A 355 -34.55 -8.53 26.11
C MET A 355 -34.48 -9.70 25.13
N TYR A 356 -35.28 -10.73 25.38
CA TYR A 356 -35.67 -11.71 24.38
C TYR A 356 -37.04 -11.38 23.81
N THR A 357 -37.17 -11.43 22.48
CA THR A 357 -38.48 -11.45 21.80
C THR A 357 -38.85 -12.90 21.50
N LEU A 358 -39.93 -13.35 22.12
CA LEU A 358 -40.62 -14.58 21.76
C LEU A 358 -41.55 -14.31 20.59
N SER A 359 -41.60 -15.21 19.62
CA SER A 359 -42.52 -15.12 18.48
C SER A 359 -43.19 -16.47 18.20
N ASN A 360 -44.45 -16.40 17.77
CA ASN A 360 -45.25 -17.55 17.37
C ASN A 360 -45.54 -17.45 15.86
N PRO A 361 -44.80 -18.19 15.01
CA PRO A 361 -44.94 -18.15 13.56
C PRO A 361 -46.11 -19.02 13.04
N THR A 362 -46.97 -19.53 13.92
CA THR A 362 -48.12 -20.37 13.55
C THR A 362 -49.43 -19.57 13.56
N ASP A 363 -50.45 -20.07 12.86
CA ASP A 363 -51.80 -19.46 12.85
C ASP A 363 -52.60 -19.69 14.16
N SER A 364 -52.06 -20.47 15.11
CA SER A 364 -52.76 -20.92 16.32
C SER A 364 -52.14 -20.35 17.59
N SER A 365 -52.92 -20.21 18.67
CA SER A 365 -52.41 -19.75 19.97
C SER A 365 -51.45 -20.76 20.59
N LEU A 366 -50.28 -20.28 21.02
CA LEU A 366 -49.22 -21.04 21.66
C LEU A 366 -49.11 -20.67 23.14
N ASN A 367 -48.98 -21.66 24.02
CA ASN A 367 -48.63 -21.46 25.43
C ASN A 367 -47.13 -21.73 25.65
N TYR A 368 -46.48 -20.89 26.44
CA TYR A 368 -45.06 -21.03 26.78
C TYR A 368 -44.78 -20.94 28.27
N ARG A 369 -43.60 -21.39 28.63
CA ARG A 369 -42.98 -21.31 29.96
C ARG A 369 -41.53 -20.84 29.79
N VAL A 370 -41.02 -20.07 30.75
CA VAL A 370 -39.61 -19.72 30.83
C VAL A 370 -39.09 -20.01 32.25
N THR A 371 -37.96 -20.71 32.34
CA THR A 371 -37.31 -21.16 33.60
C THR A 371 -35.82 -20.79 33.63
N ILE A 372 -35.18 -20.91 34.80
CA ILE A 372 -33.75 -20.62 35.02
C ILE A 372 -33.08 -21.85 35.64
N SER A 373 -32.18 -22.48 34.90
CA SER A 373 -31.32 -23.57 35.39
C SER A 373 -29.92 -23.04 35.72
N GLY A 374 -29.63 -22.81 37.00
CA GLY A 374 -28.30 -22.35 37.43
C GLY A 374 -28.28 -21.73 38.83
N SER A 375 -27.15 -21.12 39.19
CA SER A 375 -26.95 -20.46 40.49
C SER A 375 -26.68 -18.95 40.39
N ALA A 376 -26.51 -18.42 39.18
CA ALA A 376 -26.41 -16.98 38.95
C ALA A 376 -27.74 -16.24 39.24
N PRO A 377 -27.70 -15.00 39.75
CA PRO A 377 -28.85 -14.32 40.35
C PRO A 377 -29.75 -13.64 39.30
N PHE A 378 -30.12 -14.34 38.24
CA PHE A 378 -31.02 -13.84 37.21
C PHE A 378 -32.50 -13.99 37.61
N LEU A 379 -33.36 -13.15 37.01
CA LEU A 379 -34.82 -13.15 37.13
C LEU A 379 -35.44 -12.98 35.74
N ILE A 380 -36.66 -13.50 35.55
CA ILE A 380 -37.41 -13.40 34.30
C ILE A 380 -38.57 -12.42 34.51
N ASN A 381 -38.62 -11.33 33.73
CA ASN A 381 -39.59 -10.24 33.88
C ASN A 381 -39.70 -9.70 35.33
N GLY A 382 -38.59 -9.69 36.07
CA GLY A 382 -38.54 -9.29 37.49
C GLY A 382 -39.15 -10.28 38.49
N ALA A 383 -39.57 -11.47 38.03
CA ALA A 383 -40.19 -12.51 38.85
C ALA A 383 -39.26 -13.74 39.00
N THR A 384 -39.59 -14.58 40.00
CA THR A 384 -39.01 -15.92 40.14
C THR A 384 -39.63 -16.90 39.16
N ASP A 385 -38.79 -17.77 38.60
CA ASP A 385 -39.15 -18.98 37.82
C ASP A 385 -40.29 -19.80 38.47
N PRO A 386 -41.30 -20.30 37.71
CA PRO A 386 -41.49 -20.18 36.27
C PRO A 386 -42.38 -19.01 35.85
N VAL A 387 -42.03 -18.35 34.75
CA VAL A 387 -42.91 -17.40 34.06
C VAL A 387 -43.68 -18.13 32.97
N LEU A 388 -45.02 -18.01 32.99
CA LEU A 388 -45.92 -18.62 32.01
C LEU A 388 -46.58 -17.52 31.15
N GLY A 389 -46.90 -17.84 29.90
CA GLY A 389 -47.62 -16.93 29.02
C GLY A 389 -48.24 -17.62 27.81
N SER A 390 -48.94 -16.84 26.99
CA SER A 390 -49.56 -17.29 25.75
C SER A 390 -49.41 -16.26 24.64
N ILE A 391 -49.04 -16.69 23.44
CA ILE A 391 -48.86 -15.84 22.25
C ILE A 391 -49.92 -16.23 21.22
N GLY A 392 -50.67 -15.25 20.72
CA GLY A 392 -51.62 -15.47 19.62
C GLY A 392 -50.93 -15.92 18.33
N GLY A 393 -51.69 -16.42 17.36
CA GLY A 393 -51.12 -16.78 16.06
C GLY A 393 -50.52 -15.57 15.35
N GLY A 394 -49.32 -15.71 14.79
CA GLY A 394 -48.53 -14.60 14.22
C GLY A 394 -48.06 -13.54 15.22
N GLY A 395 -48.22 -13.77 16.53
CA GLY A 395 -47.92 -12.80 17.58
C GLY A 395 -46.50 -12.89 18.14
N SER A 396 -46.17 -11.95 19.04
CA SER A 396 -44.93 -11.93 19.82
C SER A 396 -45.17 -11.55 21.29
N ALA A 397 -44.17 -11.79 22.14
CA ALA A 397 -44.14 -11.38 23.54
C ALA A 397 -42.68 -11.16 24.00
N ASN A 398 -42.43 -10.13 24.82
CA ASN A 398 -41.07 -9.83 25.28
C ASN A 398 -40.80 -10.39 26.68
N VAL A 399 -39.59 -10.92 26.87
CA VAL A 399 -39.09 -11.49 28.11
C VAL A 399 -37.77 -10.82 28.47
N HIS A 400 -37.76 -10.10 29.58
CA HIS A 400 -36.58 -9.43 30.09
C HIS A 400 -35.86 -10.35 31.08
N VAL A 401 -34.58 -10.62 30.85
CA VAL A 401 -33.69 -11.16 31.87
C VAL A 401 -33.11 -9.97 32.64
N THR A 402 -33.30 -9.99 33.96
CA THR A 402 -32.83 -8.96 34.90
C THR A 402 -31.99 -9.60 36.00
N LEU A 403 -31.15 -8.84 36.69
CA LEU A 403 -30.52 -9.31 37.93
C LEU A 403 -31.48 -9.13 39.13
N ALA A 404 -31.47 -10.10 40.05
CA ALA A 404 -32.04 -9.94 41.37
C ALA A 404 -31.21 -8.95 42.21
N GLY A 405 -31.84 -8.27 43.17
CA GLY A 405 -31.16 -7.36 44.10
C GLY A 405 -30.08 -7.99 44.98
N SER A 406 -29.95 -9.32 44.96
CA SER A 406 -28.84 -10.07 45.59
C SER A 406 -27.54 -10.04 44.77
N ALA A 407 -27.57 -9.69 43.48
CA ALA A 407 -26.41 -9.72 42.59
C ALA A 407 -25.26 -8.78 43.04
N SER A 408 -25.60 -7.65 43.67
CA SER A 408 -24.62 -6.74 44.28
C SER A 408 -23.84 -7.34 45.46
N GLY A 409 -24.32 -8.45 46.04
CA GLY A 409 -23.65 -9.20 47.09
C GLY A 409 -22.77 -10.36 46.59
N PHE A 410 -22.65 -10.57 45.28
CA PHE A 410 -21.80 -11.64 44.74
C PHE A 410 -20.31 -11.25 44.82
N PRO A 411 -19.41 -12.14 45.29
CA PRO A 411 -17.97 -11.95 45.20
C PRO A 411 -17.49 -11.78 43.75
N ALA A 412 -16.25 -11.31 43.57
CA ALA A 412 -15.63 -11.33 42.25
C ALA A 412 -15.46 -12.79 41.77
N GLY A 413 -15.85 -13.04 40.52
CA GLY A 413 -15.85 -14.36 39.89
C GLY A 413 -16.70 -14.41 38.62
N ILE A 414 -16.76 -15.59 38.01
CA ILE A 414 -17.61 -15.87 36.85
C ILE A 414 -18.73 -16.83 37.29
N TYR A 415 -19.97 -16.45 37.03
CA TYR A 415 -21.18 -17.21 37.37
C TYR A 415 -22.00 -17.45 36.11
N SER A 416 -22.82 -18.50 36.07
CA SER A 416 -23.71 -18.75 34.92
C SER A 416 -25.05 -19.37 35.31
N ALA A 417 -26.01 -19.22 34.40
CA ALA A 417 -27.28 -19.93 34.37
C ALA A 417 -27.77 -20.08 32.93
N THR A 418 -28.60 -21.08 32.67
CA THR A 418 -29.29 -21.26 31.39
C THR A 418 -30.74 -20.82 31.54
N ILE A 419 -31.19 -19.90 30.69
CA ILE A 419 -32.60 -19.56 30.53
C ILE A 419 -33.21 -20.56 29.55
N ILE A 420 -34.26 -21.27 29.97
CA ILE A 420 -34.92 -22.31 29.17
C ILE A 420 -36.32 -21.83 28.80
N PHE A 421 -36.64 -21.83 27.51
CA PHE A 421 -37.90 -21.38 26.93
C PHE A 421 -38.67 -22.59 26.40
N GLU A 422 -39.69 -23.04 27.10
CA GLU A 422 -40.48 -24.22 26.76
C GLU A 422 -41.78 -23.84 26.03
N ASP A 423 -41.99 -24.41 24.86
CA ASP A 423 -43.27 -24.45 24.16
C ASP A 423 -44.12 -25.60 24.72
N LEU A 424 -45.12 -25.25 25.52
CA LEU A 424 -46.04 -26.20 26.15
C LEU A 424 -47.09 -26.77 25.17
N THR A 425 -47.10 -26.30 23.93
CA THR A 425 -48.06 -26.65 22.87
C THR A 425 -47.47 -27.65 21.89
N ALA A 426 -46.21 -27.43 21.48
CA ALA A 426 -45.44 -28.35 20.65
C ALA A 426 -44.57 -29.34 21.43
N GLY A 427 -44.38 -29.13 22.75
CA GLY A 427 -43.53 -29.97 23.60
C GLY A 427 -42.04 -29.84 23.27
N ARG A 428 -41.55 -28.59 23.15
CA ARG A 428 -40.17 -28.26 22.76
C ARG A 428 -39.53 -27.27 23.74
N SER A 429 -38.21 -27.21 23.76
CA SER A 429 -37.43 -26.27 24.57
C SER A 429 -36.30 -25.64 23.77
N GLU A 430 -36.08 -24.34 23.99
CA GLU A 430 -34.95 -23.55 23.49
C GLU A 430 -34.11 -23.08 24.69
N GLU A 431 -32.79 -23.20 24.64
CA GLU A 431 -31.89 -22.82 25.74
C GLU A 431 -30.98 -21.63 25.37
N ARG A 432 -30.72 -20.74 26.33
CA ARG A 432 -29.79 -19.61 26.18
C ARG A 432 -28.95 -19.46 27.45
N MET A 433 -27.63 -19.59 27.33
CA MET A 433 -26.71 -19.41 28.46
C MET A 433 -26.49 -17.92 28.76
N HIS A 434 -26.53 -17.56 30.05
CA HIS A 434 -26.17 -16.25 30.57
C HIS A 434 -24.97 -16.38 31.50
N ILE A 435 -23.96 -15.54 31.30
CA ILE A 435 -22.73 -15.46 32.08
C ILE A 435 -22.70 -14.10 32.80
N LEU A 436 -22.45 -14.11 34.11
CA LEU A 436 -22.25 -12.92 34.92
C LEU A 436 -20.78 -12.87 35.37
N GLU A 437 -20.01 -11.95 34.81
CA GLU A 437 -18.64 -11.65 35.21
C GLU A 437 -18.63 -10.51 36.24
N VAL A 438 -18.32 -10.84 37.50
CA VAL A 438 -18.25 -9.88 38.60
C VAL A 438 -16.79 -9.57 38.91
N GLY A 439 -16.41 -8.30 38.91
CA GLY A 439 -15.12 -7.81 39.39
C GLY A 439 -13.89 -8.37 38.66
N GLN A 440 -14.04 -8.81 37.40
CA GLN A 440 -12.93 -9.31 36.59
C GLN A 440 -12.10 -8.15 36.01
N THR A 441 -10.78 -8.32 35.95
CA THR A 441 -9.78 -7.32 35.56
C THR A 441 -8.89 -7.85 34.43
N ALA A 442 -8.72 -7.08 33.37
CA ALA A 442 -7.80 -7.38 32.28
C ALA A 442 -7.37 -6.11 31.53
N PHE A 443 -6.20 -6.17 30.89
CA PHE A 443 -5.71 -5.16 29.95
C PHE A 443 -4.99 -5.82 28.77
N GLU A 444 -4.72 -5.03 27.74
CA GLU A 444 -3.85 -5.37 26.61
C GLU A 444 -2.69 -4.37 26.48
N VAL A 445 -1.65 -4.70 25.72
CA VAL A 445 -0.45 -3.87 25.55
C VAL A 445 0.01 -3.86 24.10
N THR A 446 0.16 -2.67 23.52
CA THR A 446 0.64 -2.45 22.15
C THR A 446 1.82 -1.47 22.10
N PRO A 447 2.84 -1.67 21.25
CA PRO A 447 3.08 -2.83 20.39
C PRO A 447 3.49 -4.08 21.19
N ASP A 448 3.69 -5.19 20.49
CA ASP A 448 4.23 -6.46 20.99
C ASP A 448 5.76 -6.59 20.86
N THR A 449 6.36 -5.81 19.96
CA THR A 449 7.81 -5.69 19.72
C THR A 449 8.60 -5.29 20.98
N GLY A 450 9.86 -5.71 21.08
CA GLY A 450 10.81 -5.24 22.09
C GLY A 450 11.53 -3.95 21.71
N LEU A 451 12.43 -3.49 22.58
CA LEU A 451 13.36 -2.37 22.31
C LEU A 451 14.78 -2.90 22.14
N THR A 452 15.39 -2.71 20.96
CA THR A 452 16.81 -2.93 20.71
C THR A 452 17.49 -1.60 20.39
N THR A 453 18.67 -1.34 20.96
CA THR A 453 19.46 -0.13 20.71
C THR A 453 20.94 -0.37 20.99
N GLY A 454 21.81 0.41 20.35
CA GLY A 454 23.24 0.52 20.66
C GLY A 454 23.63 1.85 21.31
N GLY A 455 24.92 2.07 21.50
CA GLY A 455 25.55 3.34 21.88
C GLY A 455 26.96 3.16 22.48
N PRO A 456 27.80 4.20 22.50
CA PRO A 456 29.18 4.11 23.02
C PRO A 456 29.25 3.83 24.52
N VAL A 457 30.42 3.36 25.00
CA VAL A 457 30.70 3.21 26.43
C VAL A 457 30.58 4.58 27.11
N GLY A 458 29.72 4.68 28.13
CA GLY A 458 29.38 5.95 28.79
C GLY A 458 28.09 6.61 28.27
N GLY A 459 27.49 6.11 27.20
CA GLY A 459 26.31 6.68 26.55
C GLY A 459 26.62 7.93 25.71
N PRO A 460 25.60 8.65 25.21
CA PRO A 460 24.18 8.53 25.57
C PRO A 460 23.46 7.36 24.90
N PHE A 461 22.38 6.89 25.53
CA PHE A 461 21.50 5.84 25.01
C PHE A 461 20.08 6.39 24.89
N ASN A 462 19.80 7.08 23.78
CA ASN A 462 18.61 7.93 23.65
C ASN A 462 17.36 7.21 23.09
N ALA A 463 17.49 5.96 22.62
CA ALA A 463 16.37 5.22 22.06
C ALA A 463 15.32 4.89 23.13
N THR A 464 14.04 5.00 22.76
CA THR A 464 12.90 4.66 23.62
C THR A 464 11.80 3.97 22.82
N GLN A 465 11.02 3.13 23.48
CA GLN A 465 9.81 2.53 22.94
C GLN A 465 8.62 2.91 23.82
N ALA A 466 7.58 3.49 23.20
CA ALA A 466 6.30 3.73 23.85
C ALA A 466 5.45 2.46 23.82
N TYR A 467 4.81 2.12 24.94
CA TYR A 467 3.82 1.04 25.04
C TYR A 467 2.52 1.61 25.61
N THR A 468 1.42 1.47 24.88
CA THR A 468 0.08 1.81 25.35
C THR A 468 -0.57 0.58 25.99
N ILE A 469 -1.00 0.74 27.24
CA ILE A 469 -1.61 -0.29 28.08
C ILE A 469 -3.07 0.11 28.28
N THR A 470 -4.01 -0.69 27.76
CA THR A 470 -5.43 -0.37 27.67
C THR A 470 -6.27 -1.36 28.45
N SER A 471 -7.14 -0.88 29.35
CA SER A 471 -8.04 -1.75 30.13
C SER A 471 -9.17 -2.30 29.28
N THR A 472 -9.32 -3.63 29.27
CA THR A 472 -10.35 -4.34 28.51
C THR A 472 -11.56 -4.73 29.37
N ARG A 473 -11.65 -4.22 30.62
CA ARG A 473 -12.74 -4.51 31.57
C ARG A 473 -13.17 -3.26 32.37
N PRO A 474 -14.44 -3.20 32.84
CA PRO A 474 -14.94 -2.06 33.62
C PRO A 474 -14.44 -2.02 35.07
N THR A 475 -13.86 -3.10 35.60
CA THR A 475 -13.26 -3.11 36.94
C THR A 475 -11.92 -2.37 36.94
N PRO A 476 -11.68 -1.43 37.86
CA PRO A 476 -10.39 -0.77 37.97
C PRO A 476 -9.24 -1.76 38.18
N VAL A 477 -8.22 -1.69 37.33
CA VAL A 477 -7.04 -2.58 37.34
C VAL A 477 -5.81 -1.82 37.77
N LEU A 478 -5.11 -2.35 38.79
CA LEU A 478 -3.80 -1.84 39.22
C LEU A 478 -2.73 -2.49 38.36
N VAL A 479 -2.10 -1.71 37.48
CA VAL A 479 -0.99 -2.15 36.64
C VAL A 479 0.33 -1.85 37.34
N GLN A 480 1.30 -2.75 37.22
CA GLN A 480 2.71 -2.49 37.51
C GLN A 480 3.56 -2.75 36.28
N VAL A 481 4.46 -1.81 35.98
CA VAL A 481 5.46 -1.89 34.92
C VAL A 481 6.83 -1.88 35.59
N ALA A 482 7.55 -3.00 35.54
CA ALA A 482 8.78 -3.22 36.30
C ALA A 482 9.95 -3.62 35.38
N PRO A 483 11.05 -2.84 35.33
CA PRO A 483 12.26 -3.26 34.64
C PRO A 483 12.95 -4.40 35.39
N THR A 484 13.48 -5.40 34.67
CA THR A 484 14.25 -6.51 35.27
C THR A 484 15.72 -6.17 35.52
N GLN A 485 16.20 -5.04 34.98
CA GLN A 485 17.57 -4.56 35.09
C GLN A 485 17.60 -3.07 35.43
N ASN A 486 18.56 -2.64 36.25
CA ASN A 486 18.66 -1.25 36.72
C ASN A 486 19.08 -0.24 35.63
N TRP A 487 19.65 -0.70 34.52
CA TRP A 487 19.99 0.11 33.35
C TRP A 487 18.79 0.38 32.42
N ILE A 488 17.66 -0.29 32.62
CA ILE A 488 16.39 0.00 31.94
C ILE A 488 15.63 1.06 32.74
N ALA A 489 14.98 2.00 32.05
CA ALA A 489 14.08 2.99 32.62
C ALA A 489 12.64 2.83 32.08
N VAL A 490 11.66 3.15 32.91
CA VAL A 490 10.24 3.27 32.59
C VAL A 490 9.79 4.66 33.06
N ASP A 491 9.26 5.48 32.13
CA ASP A 491 8.99 6.91 32.34
C ASP A 491 10.19 7.66 32.97
N GLY A 492 11.41 7.31 32.54
CA GLY A 492 12.67 7.88 33.04
C GLY A 492 13.17 7.31 34.38
N SER A 493 12.48 6.33 34.97
CA SER A 493 12.82 5.74 36.28
C SER A 493 13.22 4.26 36.18
N ALA A 494 14.30 3.87 36.85
CA ALA A 494 14.68 2.45 37.02
C ALA A 494 13.90 1.71 38.13
N ALA A 495 12.97 2.40 38.82
CA ALA A 495 12.09 1.79 39.81
C ALA A 495 10.74 1.40 39.18
N PRO A 496 10.07 0.32 39.65
CA PRO A 496 8.75 -0.07 39.15
C PRO A 496 7.72 1.05 39.22
N LEU A 497 7.01 1.24 38.12
CA LEU A 497 5.93 2.20 37.96
C LEU A 497 4.59 1.50 38.21
N SER A 498 3.73 2.05 39.06
CA SER A 498 2.36 1.54 39.27
C SER A 498 1.30 2.62 39.08
N PHE A 499 0.18 2.23 38.49
CA PHE A 499 -0.96 3.11 38.22
C PHE A 499 -2.26 2.30 38.08
N THR A 500 -3.39 2.98 38.24
CA THR A 500 -4.71 2.38 38.07
C THR A 500 -5.31 2.83 36.74
N LEU A 501 -5.79 1.88 35.93
CA LEU A 501 -6.76 2.15 34.87
C LEU A 501 -8.15 1.97 35.47
N ASN A 502 -9.02 2.94 35.28
CA ASN A 502 -10.21 3.17 36.12
C ASN A 502 -11.49 2.52 35.58
N GLY A 503 -11.44 1.93 34.39
CA GLY A 503 -12.58 1.27 33.74
C GLY A 503 -12.26 0.83 32.32
N LEU A 504 -13.29 0.44 31.57
CA LEU A 504 -13.18 -0.07 30.21
C LEU A 504 -12.70 1.03 29.25
N GLY A 505 -11.65 0.74 28.47
CA GLY A 505 -11.06 1.69 27.52
C GLY A 505 -10.19 2.78 28.14
N ASP A 506 -10.04 2.83 29.47
CA ASP A 506 -9.03 3.69 30.10
C ASP A 506 -7.64 3.13 29.79
N ALA A 507 -6.72 4.02 29.40
CA ALA A 507 -5.44 3.64 28.81
C ALA A 507 -4.32 4.58 29.25
N ARG A 508 -3.12 4.01 29.41
CA ARG A 508 -1.89 4.77 29.67
C ARG A 508 -0.78 4.32 28.73
N THR A 509 -0.14 5.28 28.08
CA THR A 509 1.17 5.08 27.47
C THR A 509 2.28 5.21 28.52
N VAL A 510 3.21 4.26 28.51
CA VAL A 510 4.48 4.31 29.26
C VAL A 510 5.65 4.27 28.29
N THR A 511 6.72 4.98 28.58
CA THR A 511 7.91 5.07 27.74
C THR A 511 9.05 4.27 28.37
N VAL A 512 9.49 3.22 27.70
CA VAL A 512 10.65 2.42 28.09
C VAL A 512 11.90 2.94 27.38
N GLY A 513 13.01 3.05 28.10
CA GLY A 513 14.29 3.51 27.58
C GLY A 513 15.43 3.09 28.50
N MET A 514 16.54 3.82 28.47
CA MET A 514 17.69 3.55 29.34
C MET A 514 17.75 4.51 30.54
N SER A 515 18.28 4.01 31.65
CA SER A 515 18.56 4.78 32.86
C SER A 515 20.02 5.24 32.88
N SER A 516 20.37 6.20 33.74
CA SER A 516 21.76 6.64 33.93
C SER A 516 22.72 5.54 34.43
N ALA A 517 22.22 4.37 34.85
CA ALA A 517 23.06 3.21 35.15
C ALA A 517 23.61 2.52 33.88
N ALA A 518 22.98 2.71 32.71
CA ALA A 518 23.49 2.21 31.43
C ALA A 518 24.87 2.81 31.10
N ASN A 519 25.09 4.08 31.45
CA ASN A 519 26.36 4.78 31.26
C ASN A 519 27.51 4.20 32.10
N GLY A 520 27.23 3.32 33.06
CA GLY A 520 28.23 2.60 33.86
C GLY A 520 28.58 1.20 33.34
N LEU A 521 28.00 0.78 32.21
CA LEU A 521 28.27 -0.51 31.57
C LEU A 521 29.57 -0.47 30.75
N LEU A 522 30.19 -1.63 30.52
CA LEU A 522 31.39 -1.78 29.70
C LEU A 522 30.99 -2.22 28.28
N ASN A 523 31.97 -2.32 27.36
CA ASN A 523 31.73 -2.86 26.01
C ASN A 523 31.08 -4.27 26.08
N GLY A 524 30.00 -4.49 25.33
CA GLY A 524 29.30 -5.77 25.20
C GLY A 524 27.77 -5.67 25.16
N LEU A 525 27.14 -6.79 24.80
CA LEU A 525 25.69 -6.91 24.62
C LEU A 525 24.96 -7.25 25.93
N TYR A 526 24.08 -6.35 26.38
CA TYR A 526 23.25 -6.51 27.57
C TYR A 526 21.80 -6.84 27.20
N ASN A 527 21.22 -7.82 27.91
CA ASN A 527 19.85 -8.28 27.70
C ASN A 527 19.04 -8.15 28.99
N GLY A 528 17.81 -7.67 28.86
CA GLY A 528 16.87 -7.45 29.95
C GLY A 528 15.43 -7.43 29.43
N SER A 529 14.50 -7.00 30.28
CA SER A 529 13.08 -6.93 29.94
C SER A 529 12.33 -5.93 30.80
N VAL A 530 11.13 -5.55 30.37
CA VAL A 530 10.11 -4.92 31.20
C VAL A 530 8.96 -5.90 31.38
N LEU A 531 8.61 -6.16 32.64
CA LEU A 531 7.43 -6.92 33.04
C LEU A 531 6.25 -5.95 33.17
N ILE A 532 5.09 -6.30 32.61
CA ILE A 532 3.85 -5.53 32.71
C ILE A 532 2.81 -6.46 33.32
N SER A 533 2.43 -6.23 34.57
CA SER A 533 1.65 -7.16 35.39
C SER A 533 0.39 -6.55 35.98
N ASN A 534 -0.66 -7.37 36.06
CA ASN A 534 -1.95 -7.08 36.64
C ASN A 534 -1.92 -7.38 38.15
N MET A 535 -1.66 -6.35 38.96
CA MET A 535 -1.55 -6.47 40.42
C MET A 535 -2.89 -6.70 41.14
N THR A 536 -4.01 -6.58 40.42
CA THR A 536 -5.34 -7.04 40.88
C THR A 536 -5.62 -8.51 40.56
N GLY A 537 -4.75 -9.17 39.79
CA GLY A 537 -4.99 -10.50 39.20
C GLY A 537 -5.94 -10.46 38.01
N GLY A 538 -6.08 -11.59 37.31
CA GLY A 538 -6.86 -11.70 36.08
C GLY A 538 -5.98 -11.96 34.86
N GLN A 539 -6.17 -11.19 33.79
CA GLN A 539 -5.43 -11.32 32.53
C GLN A 539 -4.65 -10.04 32.17
N GLY A 540 -3.77 -10.13 31.17
CA GLY A 540 -2.99 -9.00 30.62
C GLY A 540 -1.49 -9.06 30.89
N ASP A 541 -1.05 -9.87 31.85
CA ASP A 541 0.37 -10.05 32.18
C ASP A 541 1.23 -10.38 30.94
N THR A 542 2.24 -9.56 30.68
CA THR A 542 3.10 -9.68 29.51
C THR A 542 4.51 -9.16 29.78
N THR A 543 5.46 -9.57 28.93
CA THR A 543 6.85 -9.12 28.96
C THR A 543 7.20 -8.41 27.66
N ARG A 544 8.11 -7.44 27.71
CA ARG A 544 8.77 -6.85 26.53
C ARG A 544 10.28 -6.98 26.70
N THR A 545 10.97 -7.48 25.68
CA THR A 545 12.43 -7.59 25.68
C THR A 545 13.07 -6.21 25.55
N VAL A 546 14.23 -6.06 26.18
CA VAL A 546 15.09 -4.88 26.02
C VAL A 546 16.52 -5.35 25.81
N GLN A 547 17.13 -4.95 24.69
CA GLN A 547 18.50 -5.27 24.34
C GLN A 547 19.30 -3.97 24.14
N LEU A 548 20.49 -3.93 24.73
CA LEU A 548 21.38 -2.77 24.74
C LEU A 548 22.79 -3.22 24.36
N ASP A 549 23.27 -2.85 23.18
CA ASP A 549 24.65 -3.08 22.74
C ASP A 549 25.53 -1.89 23.16
N VAL A 550 26.37 -2.08 24.17
CA VAL A 550 27.21 -1.00 24.72
C VAL A 550 28.59 -1.05 24.08
N GLY A 551 29.10 0.09 23.65
CA GLY A 551 30.44 0.24 23.07
C GLY A 551 30.47 0.28 21.54
N ARG A 552 29.35 -0.01 20.89
CA ARG A 552 29.17 0.07 19.43
C ARG A 552 28.20 1.20 19.07
N TYR A 553 28.58 2.02 18.10
CA TYR A 553 27.68 2.96 17.42
C TYR A 553 26.90 2.22 16.34
N THR A 554 25.63 2.55 16.12
CA THR A 554 24.78 1.89 15.11
C THR A 554 24.28 2.88 14.07
N PHE A 555 24.53 2.58 12.80
CA PHE A 555 24.16 3.41 11.66
C PHE A 555 23.31 2.59 10.68
N PRO A 556 21.99 2.86 10.56
CA PRO A 556 21.13 2.19 9.60
C PRO A 556 21.16 2.87 8.22
N SER A 557 20.86 2.10 7.18
CA SER A 557 20.61 2.62 5.82
C SER A 557 19.33 3.47 5.76
N THR A 558 19.31 4.47 4.88
CA THR A 558 18.20 5.43 4.72
C THR A 558 17.71 5.57 3.27
N ASP A 559 18.44 4.98 2.34
CA ASP A 559 18.21 4.85 0.89
C ASP A 559 17.52 3.52 0.50
N THR A 560 17.21 2.68 1.48
CA THR A 560 16.56 1.37 1.33
C THR A 560 15.06 1.45 1.60
N PRO A 561 14.21 0.62 0.96
CA PRO A 561 14.56 -0.58 0.18
C PRO A 561 14.99 -0.31 -1.26
N LEU A 562 15.92 -1.13 -1.79
CA LEU A 562 16.40 -1.09 -3.18
C LEU A 562 16.14 -2.42 -3.91
N PRO A 563 15.65 -2.41 -5.16
CA PRO A 563 15.40 -3.62 -5.93
C PRO A 563 16.70 -4.29 -6.41
N ILE A 564 16.70 -5.62 -6.48
CA ILE A 564 17.79 -6.44 -7.03
C ILE A 564 17.23 -7.22 -8.22
N THR A 565 17.85 -7.04 -9.39
CA THR A 565 17.43 -7.64 -10.68
C THR A 565 18.55 -8.45 -11.34
N ASP A 566 18.18 -9.43 -12.17
CA ASP A 566 19.10 -10.36 -12.88
C ASP A 566 20.35 -9.65 -13.46
N HIS A 567 21.55 -10.13 -13.11
CA HIS A 567 22.84 -9.57 -13.58
C HIS A 567 23.08 -8.07 -13.31
N THR A 568 22.35 -7.44 -12.38
CA THR A 568 22.54 -6.02 -12.03
C THR A 568 23.30 -5.85 -10.71
N THR A 569 23.97 -4.70 -10.59
CA THR A 569 24.66 -4.26 -9.37
C THR A 569 24.00 -2.99 -8.85
N ILE A 570 23.55 -3.02 -7.59
CA ILE A 570 23.13 -1.84 -6.83
C ILE A 570 24.20 -1.45 -5.82
N ASN A 571 24.17 -0.18 -5.42
CA ASN A 571 24.98 0.36 -4.33
C ASN A 571 24.06 1.08 -3.35
N SER A 572 24.34 0.93 -2.06
CA SER A 572 23.67 1.62 -0.96
C SER A 572 24.70 2.23 -0.02
N PHE A 573 24.39 3.35 0.60
CA PHE A 573 25.37 4.22 1.27
C PHE A 573 24.98 4.57 2.70
N ILE A 574 25.97 4.58 3.59
CA ILE A 574 25.84 5.03 4.99
C ILE A 574 26.97 6.01 5.30
N THR A 575 26.61 7.26 5.60
CA THR A 575 27.57 8.27 6.08
C THR A 575 27.71 8.17 7.59
N VAL A 576 28.93 7.90 8.06
CA VAL A 576 29.28 7.88 9.47
C VAL A 576 29.92 9.23 9.85
N PRO A 577 29.33 10.03 10.77
CA PRO A 577 29.93 11.29 11.22
C PRO A 577 30.93 11.10 12.37
N GLU A 578 30.93 9.98 13.08
CA GLU A 578 31.82 9.73 14.21
C GLU A 578 33.27 9.43 13.80
N ALA A 579 34.15 10.41 14.07
CA ALA A 579 35.60 10.27 13.97
C ALA A 579 36.18 9.38 15.09
N VAL A 580 35.93 8.07 15.01
CA VAL A 580 36.49 7.06 15.92
C VAL A 580 37.38 6.07 15.18
N CYS A 581 38.40 5.55 15.87
CA CYS A 581 39.19 4.42 15.37
C CYS A 581 38.33 3.16 15.43
N ILE A 582 38.23 2.42 14.33
CA ILE A 582 37.52 1.15 14.29
C ILE A 582 38.29 0.12 15.11
N THR A 583 37.64 -0.50 16.09
CA THR A 583 38.17 -1.65 16.83
C THR A 583 37.36 -2.94 16.61
N ASP A 584 36.19 -2.83 15.98
CA ASP A 584 35.26 -3.91 15.68
C ASP A 584 34.21 -3.40 14.67
N VAL A 585 33.69 -4.25 13.79
CA VAL A 585 32.56 -3.94 12.89
C VAL A 585 31.66 -5.16 12.75
N ASP A 586 30.38 -5.02 13.08
CA ASP A 586 29.33 -5.94 12.61
C ASP A 586 28.53 -5.28 11.47
N VAL A 587 27.95 -6.09 10.58
CA VAL A 587 27.06 -5.63 9.50
C VAL A 587 25.71 -6.37 9.55
N GLU A 588 24.67 -5.70 10.02
CA GLU A 588 23.30 -6.23 9.96
C GLU A 588 22.76 -6.10 8.54
N ILE A 589 22.22 -7.18 7.98
CA ILE A 589 21.70 -7.25 6.60
C ILE A 589 20.33 -7.93 6.59
N ASN A 590 19.43 -7.36 5.79
CA ASN A 590 18.13 -7.93 5.44
C ASN A 590 17.89 -7.78 3.93
N ILE A 591 18.11 -8.88 3.19
CA ILE A 591 17.84 -9.00 1.76
C ILE A 591 16.81 -10.12 1.57
N THR A 592 15.71 -9.81 0.89
CA THR A 592 14.80 -10.84 0.35
C THR A 592 15.30 -11.24 -1.04
N HIS A 593 15.49 -12.54 -1.29
CA HIS A 593 15.85 -13.07 -2.61
C HIS A 593 15.44 -14.55 -2.72
N THR A 594 14.83 -14.95 -3.84
CA THR A 594 14.39 -16.35 -4.04
C THR A 594 15.55 -17.34 -4.22
N TYR A 595 16.75 -16.86 -4.56
CA TYR A 595 17.95 -17.68 -4.67
C TYR A 595 19.19 -16.90 -4.20
N ARG A 596 19.62 -17.05 -2.93
CA ARG A 596 20.76 -16.26 -2.42
C ARG A 596 22.12 -16.70 -2.95
N GLY A 597 22.20 -17.90 -3.53
CA GLY A 597 23.41 -18.42 -4.19
C GLY A 597 23.84 -17.63 -5.44
N ASP A 598 23.09 -16.62 -5.85
CA ASP A 598 23.39 -15.79 -7.00
C ASP A 598 23.93 -14.40 -6.64
N LEU A 599 23.77 -14.00 -5.38
CA LEU A 599 24.23 -12.73 -4.87
C LEU A 599 25.74 -12.72 -4.54
N ILE A 600 26.38 -11.59 -4.80
CA ILE A 600 27.64 -11.17 -4.19
C ILE A 600 27.37 -9.88 -3.42
N VAL A 601 27.81 -9.81 -2.16
CA VAL A 601 27.67 -8.63 -1.29
C VAL A 601 29.03 -8.20 -0.78
N GLU A 602 29.42 -6.95 -1.03
CA GLU A 602 30.70 -6.37 -0.61
C GLU A 602 30.48 -5.06 0.14
N LEU A 603 31.20 -4.87 1.24
CA LEU A 603 31.22 -3.61 2.00
C LEU A 603 32.57 -2.90 1.77
N THR A 604 32.51 -1.66 1.30
CA THR A 604 33.68 -0.78 1.14
C THR A 604 33.67 0.30 2.24
N SER A 605 34.79 0.49 2.94
CA SER A 605 35.01 1.57 3.92
C SER A 605 35.38 2.90 3.24
N PRO A 606 35.27 4.04 3.93
CA PRO A 606 35.71 5.35 3.43
C PRO A 606 37.19 5.39 3.02
N MET A 607 38.02 4.50 3.58
CA MET A 607 39.44 4.36 3.23
C MET A 607 39.68 3.33 2.09
N GLY A 608 38.63 2.94 1.36
CA GLY A 608 38.69 2.07 0.18
C GLY A 608 38.91 0.57 0.47
N THR A 609 39.06 0.17 1.73
CA THR A 609 39.14 -1.26 2.09
C THR A 609 37.82 -1.94 1.80
N THR A 610 37.83 -3.11 1.17
CA THR A 610 36.62 -3.82 0.77
C THR A 610 36.64 -5.26 1.25
N VAL A 611 35.55 -5.69 1.89
CA VAL A 611 35.35 -7.04 2.43
C VAL A 611 34.11 -7.65 1.80
N ARG A 612 34.22 -8.87 1.26
CA ARG A 612 33.09 -9.60 0.68
C ARG A 612 32.35 -10.38 1.76
N LEU A 613 31.19 -9.86 2.17
CA LEU A 613 30.31 -10.45 3.17
C LEU A 613 29.71 -11.76 2.65
N HIS A 614 29.19 -11.75 1.42
CA HIS A 614 28.53 -12.90 0.80
C HIS A 614 29.11 -13.16 -0.60
N ASN A 615 29.37 -14.43 -0.91
CA ASN A 615 30.05 -14.85 -2.13
C ASN A 615 29.36 -16.07 -2.76
N ARG A 616 28.08 -15.93 -3.13
CA ARG A 616 27.27 -16.96 -3.80
C ARG A 616 27.10 -18.27 -3.01
N THR A 617 27.21 -18.22 -1.68
CA THR A 617 27.05 -19.40 -0.82
C THR A 617 25.58 -19.68 -0.48
N GLY A 618 25.31 -20.84 0.12
CA GLY A 618 23.96 -21.31 0.45
C GLY A 618 23.17 -21.95 -0.70
N GLY A 619 23.44 -21.56 -1.96
CA GLY A 619 22.79 -22.14 -3.13
C GLY A 619 21.31 -21.77 -3.23
N SER A 620 20.44 -22.75 -3.51
CA SER A 620 18.98 -22.59 -3.66
C SER A 620 18.25 -22.41 -2.33
N ALA A 621 18.77 -21.53 -1.49
CA ALA A 621 18.15 -21.14 -0.23
C ALA A 621 17.79 -19.66 -0.32
N ASP A 622 16.55 -19.37 0.03
CA ASP A 622 15.98 -18.03 0.08
C ASP A 622 16.75 -17.16 1.09
N ASP A 623 16.72 -15.84 0.83
CA ASP A 623 17.06 -14.71 1.70
C ASP A 623 18.46 -14.64 2.33
N ILE A 624 18.91 -13.41 2.62
CA ILE A 624 20.06 -13.14 3.50
C ILE A 624 19.58 -12.24 4.64
N VAL A 625 19.35 -12.84 5.81
CA VAL A 625 18.94 -12.13 7.02
C VAL A 625 19.84 -12.53 8.18
N GLY A 626 20.58 -11.57 8.73
CA GLY A 626 21.53 -11.82 9.82
C GLY A 626 22.45 -10.63 10.11
N THR A 627 23.35 -10.80 11.08
CA THR A 627 24.42 -9.84 11.39
C THR A 627 25.75 -10.51 11.10
N TYR A 628 26.50 -10.01 10.11
CA TYR A 628 27.87 -10.47 9.87
C TYR A 628 28.78 -9.99 11.00
N ASP A 629 29.60 -10.91 11.51
CA ASP A 629 30.53 -10.77 12.64
C ASP A 629 31.67 -11.78 12.40
N ASP A 630 32.93 -11.40 12.65
CA ASP A 630 34.12 -12.25 12.50
C ASP A 630 34.01 -13.61 13.23
N SER A 631 33.16 -13.73 14.26
CA SER A 631 33.04 -14.93 15.10
C SER A 631 31.81 -15.82 14.85
N SER A 632 30.61 -15.25 14.68
CA SER A 632 29.34 -15.98 14.71
C SER A 632 28.66 -16.12 13.36
N PHE A 633 28.90 -15.19 12.43
CA PHE A 633 28.46 -15.25 11.04
C PHE A 633 29.52 -14.55 10.16
N PRO A 634 30.68 -15.20 9.95
CA PRO A 634 31.82 -14.55 9.30
C PRO A 634 31.56 -14.30 7.80
N PRO A 635 32.20 -13.27 7.21
CA PRO A 635 32.21 -13.06 5.76
C PRO A 635 32.68 -14.30 4.98
N ASP A 636 32.07 -14.55 3.81
CA ASP A 636 32.53 -15.59 2.87
C ASP A 636 33.93 -15.29 2.30
N GLY A 637 34.32 -14.01 2.26
CA GLY A 637 35.60 -13.53 1.74
C GLY A 637 35.65 -13.40 0.22
N PRO A 638 36.66 -12.69 -0.34
CA PRO A 638 37.89 -12.24 0.33
C PRO A 638 37.70 -11.11 1.35
N GLY A 639 38.65 -11.04 2.29
CA GLY A 639 38.62 -10.14 3.44
C GLY A 639 37.90 -10.71 4.67
N MET A 640 38.03 -10.05 5.81
CA MET A 640 37.30 -10.27 7.06
C MET A 640 36.98 -8.91 7.72
N LEU A 641 36.03 -8.84 8.66
CA LEU A 641 35.61 -7.54 9.22
C LEU A 641 36.74 -6.88 10.02
N ALA A 642 37.62 -7.68 10.65
CA ALA A 642 38.85 -7.18 11.26
C ALA A 642 39.81 -6.45 10.31
N ASP A 643 39.68 -6.56 8.98
CA ASP A 643 40.49 -5.77 8.04
C ASP A 643 40.17 -4.25 8.13
N PHE A 644 39.00 -3.89 8.66
CA PHE A 644 38.63 -2.51 8.98
C PHE A 644 39.30 -1.99 10.27
N ASN A 645 39.86 -2.84 11.12
CA ASN A 645 40.38 -2.42 12.42
C ASN A 645 41.63 -1.52 12.30
N GLY A 646 41.62 -0.39 13.01
CA GLY A 646 42.64 0.65 12.93
C GLY A 646 42.38 1.72 11.86
N GLN A 647 41.31 1.59 11.05
CA GLN A 647 40.86 2.63 10.12
C GLN A 647 40.02 3.70 10.85
N MET A 648 39.81 4.84 10.20
CA MET A 648 38.82 5.83 10.64
C MET A 648 37.41 5.35 10.28
N ALA A 649 36.47 5.44 11.22
CA ALA A 649 35.07 5.09 10.96
C ALA A 649 34.32 6.13 10.11
N ALA A 650 34.70 7.41 10.24
CA ALA A 650 34.03 8.54 9.59
C ALA A 650 34.15 8.53 8.06
N GLY A 651 33.12 9.04 7.39
CA GLY A 651 33.00 9.15 5.94
C GLY A 651 31.89 8.27 5.36
N VAL A 652 31.86 8.13 4.03
CA VAL A 652 30.83 7.35 3.32
C VAL A 652 31.25 5.88 3.19
N TRP A 653 30.47 4.99 3.80
CA TRP A 653 30.53 3.54 3.57
C TRP A 653 29.59 3.16 2.43
N ARG A 654 29.98 2.15 1.64
CA ARG A 654 29.20 1.64 0.50
C ARG A 654 29.01 0.14 0.61
N LEU A 655 27.76 -0.30 0.68
CA LEU A 655 27.38 -1.69 0.43
C LEU A 655 27.06 -1.87 -1.05
N MET A 656 27.82 -2.72 -1.74
CA MET A 656 27.52 -3.17 -3.09
C MET A 656 26.80 -4.52 -3.02
N VAL A 657 25.66 -4.65 -3.70
CA VAL A 657 24.97 -5.93 -3.90
C VAL A 657 24.85 -6.16 -5.40
N SER A 658 25.29 -7.32 -5.88
CA SER A 658 25.12 -7.71 -7.28
C SER A 658 24.46 -9.07 -7.39
N ASP A 659 23.44 -9.18 -8.25
CA ASP A 659 23.00 -10.48 -8.73
C ASP A 659 23.91 -10.93 -9.90
N ASN A 660 24.18 -12.23 -9.96
CA ASN A 660 25.08 -12.83 -10.94
C ASN A 660 24.44 -14.05 -11.63
N ALA A 661 23.11 -14.10 -11.76
CA ALA A 661 22.36 -15.17 -12.41
C ALA A 661 21.08 -14.65 -13.10
N SER A 662 20.10 -15.53 -13.32
CA SER A 662 18.83 -15.17 -13.95
C SER A 662 17.67 -16.03 -13.45
N ALA A 663 16.46 -15.48 -13.59
CA ALA A 663 15.15 -15.98 -13.17
C ALA A 663 14.79 -15.75 -11.68
N ASP A 664 15.71 -15.27 -10.87
CA ASP A 664 15.52 -14.96 -9.46
C ASP A 664 15.82 -13.46 -9.20
N GLN A 665 14.97 -12.81 -8.42
CA GLN A 665 15.00 -11.36 -8.13
C GLN A 665 14.62 -11.10 -6.67
N GLY A 666 14.85 -9.86 -6.20
CA GLY A 666 14.46 -9.49 -4.84
C GLY A 666 14.75 -8.04 -4.46
N THR A 667 15.07 -7.82 -3.18
CA THR A 667 15.14 -6.49 -2.58
C THR A 667 16.13 -6.46 -1.42
N LEU A 668 17.05 -5.50 -1.41
CA LEU A 668 17.77 -5.08 -0.21
C LEU A 668 16.79 -4.28 0.65
N ASN A 669 16.23 -4.91 1.69
CA ASN A 669 15.19 -4.31 2.53
C ASN A 669 15.76 -3.25 3.48
N ALA A 670 16.89 -3.57 4.12
CA ALA A 670 17.66 -2.69 5.01
C ALA A 670 19.05 -3.28 5.30
N TRP A 671 20.00 -2.44 5.72
CA TRP A 671 21.24 -2.88 6.38
C TRP A 671 21.67 -1.85 7.44
N ALA A 672 22.61 -2.23 8.32
CA ALA A 672 23.18 -1.32 9.30
C ALA A 672 24.62 -1.71 9.67
N LEU A 673 25.47 -0.70 9.87
CA LEU A 673 26.80 -0.84 10.46
C LEU A 673 26.71 -0.74 11.98
N LYS A 674 27.48 -1.58 12.70
CA LYS A 674 27.70 -1.46 14.14
C LYS A 674 29.20 -1.42 14.42
N ILE A 675 29.72 -0.23 14.72
CA ILE A 675 31.16 0.05 14.80
C ILE A 675 31.57 0.24 16.26
N ALA A 676 32.51 -0.54 16.78
CA ALA A 676 33.11 -0.24 18.09
C ALA A 676 34.23 0.80 17.93
N GLY A 677 34.17 1.85 18.76
CA GLY A 677 35.07 3.00 18.69
C GLY A 677 36.21 2.96 19.71
N GLY A 678 37.44 3.12 19.22
CA GLY A 678 38.66 3.41 19.99
C GLY A 678 39.23 4.80 19.68
N THR A 679 40.34 5.15 20.34
CA THR A 679 40.94 6.51 20.30
C THR A 679 42.18 6.65 19.41
N ASN A 680 42.70 5.55 18.84
CA ASN A 680 44.04 5.50 18.26
C ASN A 680 44.04 4.95 16.83
N CYS A 681 43.76 5.80 15.84
CA CYS A 681 44.13 5.60 14.43
C CYS A 681 44.88 6.86 13.94
N PRO A 682 45.58 6.81 12.80
CA PRO A 682 45.97 8.02 12.09
C PRO A 682 44.73 8.85 11.70
N PRO A 683 44.88 10.15 11.44
CA PRO A 683 43.80 10.94 10.84
C PRO A 683 43.59 10.57 9.37
N VAL A 684 42.49 11.04 8.78
CA VAL A 684 42.12 10.88 7.37
C VAL A 684 41.79 12.24 6.76
N ALA A 685 42.12 12.43 5.49
CA ALA A 685 41.64 13.53 4.65
C ALA A 685 40.78 12.94 3.54
N PHE A 686 39.68 13.59 3.15
CA PHE A 686 38.77 13.09 2.13
C PHE A 686 38.93 13.87 0.82
N ASP A 687 38.87 13.16 -0.32
CA ASP A 687 38.81 13.80 -1.63
C ASP A 687 37.43 14.46 -1.81
N ASP A 688 37.38 15.64 -2.44
CA ASP A 688 36.16 16.46 -2.59
C ASP A 688 36.16 17.25 -3.92
N TYR A 689 35.01 17.74 -4.37
CA TYR A 689 34.80 18.43 -5.65
C TYR A 689 33.93 19.68 -5.49
N VAL A 690 34.33 20.79 -6.11
CA VAL A 690 33.62 22.07 -5.99
C VAL A 690 33.57 22.89 -7.29
N GLU A 691 32.38 23.38 -7.63
CA GLU A 691 32.18 24.28 -8.76
C GLU A 691 32.24 25.75 -8.31
N VAL A 692 32.91 26.60 -9.09
CA VAL A 692 33.12 28.03 -8.77
C VAL A 692 32.92 28.93 -9.98
N ALA A 693 32.31 30.10 -9.79
CA ALA A 693 32.07 31.04 -10.88
C ALA A 693 33.39 31.67 -11.42
N PRO A 694 33.56 31.85 -12.75
CA PRO A 694 34.80 32.37 -13.33
C PRO A 694 35.16 33.76 -12.80
N ASN A 695 36.43 33.95 -12.46
CA ASN A 695 36.99 35.16 -11.82
C ASN A 695 36.51 35.44 -10.37
N VAL A 696 35.55 34.69 -9.80
CA VAL A 696 34.99 34.98 -8.47
C VAL A 696 35.81 34.30 -7.35
N PRO A 697 36.33 35.04 -6.35
CA PRO A 697 37.07 34.46 -5.23
C PRO A 697 36.15 33.73 -4.24
N SER A 698 36.09 32.41 -4.37
CA SER A 698 35.22 31.51 -3.61
C SER A 698 35.87 31.02 -2.32
N MET A 699 35.05 30.71 -1.31
CA MET A 699 35.48 30.02 -0.09
C MET A 699 35.27 28.52 -0.29
N LEU A 700 36.34 27.74 -0.18
CA LEU A 700 36.31 26.29 -0.28
C LEU A 700 36.52 25.69 1.10
N THR A 701 35.82 24.60 1.41
CA THR A 701 36.01 23.81 2.62
C THR A 701 36.98 22.65 2.35
N LEU A 702 37.63 22.15 3.39
CA LEU A 702 38.48 20.95 3.36
C LEU A 702 37.85 19.92 4.29
N ASP A 703 37.70 18.67 3.87
CA ASP A 703 37.12 17.61 4.70
C ASP A 703 38.17 16.59 5.19
N GLY A 704 37.97 16.11 6.41
CA GLY A 704 38.91 15.22 7.10
C GLY A 704 38.56 15.02 8.56
N ALA A 705 39.09 13.94 9.15
CA ALA A 705 38.75 13.50 10.49
C ALA A 705 39.96 13.00 11.28
N SER A 706 39.91 13.14 12.61
CA SER A 706 40.86 12.56 13.57
C SER A 706 40.10 12.07 14.80
N SER A 707 40.60 11.01 15.44
CA SER A 707 40.12 10.55 16.74
C SER A 707 40.66 11.40 17.92
N GLN A 708 41.46 12.43 17.63
CA GLN A 708 41.89 13.46 18.59
C GLN A 708 40.97 14.68 18.54
N SER A 709 40.77 15.33 19.68
CA SER A 709 39.91 16.52 19.80
C SER A 709 40.53 17.83 19.23
N SER A 710 41.60 17.73 18.44
CA SER A 710 42.28 18.85 17.79
C SER A 710 43.20 18.30 16.70
N TYR A 711 43.13 18.87 15.50
CA TYR A 711 43.97 18.55 14.35
C TYR A 711 44.06 19.77 13.43
N ASP A 712 45.09 19.82 12.58
CA ASP A 712 45.32 20.91 11.62
C ASP A 712 45.16 20.40 10.18
N PHE A 713 44.64 21.24 9.29
CA PHE A 713 44.70 21.01 7.84
C PHE A 713 46.00 21.58 7.26
N VAL A 714 46.61 20.84 6.33
CA VAL A 714 47.88 21.18 5.69
C VAL A 714 47.75 21.09 4.18
N ILE A 715 47.89 22.23 3.49
CA ILE A 715 47.93 22.31 2.03
C ILE A 715 49.26 21.75 1.53
N MET A 716 49.21 20.77 0.62
CA MET A 716 50.36 19.97 0.16
C MET A 716 50.80 20.32 -1.27
N SER A 717 49.89 20.79 -2.13
CA SER A 717 50.18 21.39 -3.43
C SER A 717 49.42 22.70 -3.63
N LEU A 718 49.66 23.42 -4.74
CA LEU A 718 48.94 24.64 -5.08
C LEU A 718 48.23 24.46 -6.44
N PRO A 719 47.10 25.15 -6.66
CA PRO A 719 46.43 25.19 -7.96
C PRO A 719 47.35 25.66 -9.09
N SER A 720 47.03 25.18 -10.28
CA SER A 720 47.72 25.45 -11.53
C SER A 720 47.18 26.68 -12.27
N HIS A 721 45.90 27.01 -12.08
CA HIS A 721 45.19 28.04 -12.83
C HIS A 721 44.55 29.14 -11.95
N GLY A 722 44.56 29.00 -10.62
CA GLY A 722 44.18 30.03 -9.66
C GLY A 722 45.23 30.30 -8.57
N THR A 723 44.82 30.95 -7.49
CA THR A 723 45.65 31.11 -6.27
C THR A 723 44.84 30.81 -5.01
N LEU A 724 45.49 30.25 -3.98
CA LEU A 724 44.89 30.04 -2.66
C LEU A 724 45.28 31.15 -1.68
N ALA A 725 44.38 31.46 -0.75
CA ALA A 725 44.65 32.29 0.41
C ALA A 725 44.00 31.72 1.67
N ASP A 726 44.77 31.67 2.75
CA ASP A 726 44.25 31.43 4.10
C ASP A 726 43.43 32.66 4.54
N PRO A 727 42.18 32.51 5.04
CA PRO A 727 41.36 33.64 5.48
C PRO A 727 41.97 34.48 6.62
N ALA A 728 42.85 33.90 7.44
CA ALA A 728 43.59 34.55 8.52
C ALA A 728 45.07 34.82 8.16
N GLY A 729 45.67 34.02 7.27
CA GLY A 729 47.09 34.08 6.88
C GLY A 729 47.41 34.84 5.60
N GLY A 730 46.46 35.05 4.69
CA GLY A 730 46.68 35.64 3.36
C GLY A 730 47.11 34.62 2.30
N THR A 731 47.59 35.11 1.15
CA THR A 731 47.92 34.27 -0.02
C THR A 731 48.98 33.20 0.30
N ILE A 732 48.67 31.95 0.00
CA ILE A 732 49.55 30.80 0.19
C ILE A 732 50.47 30.70 -1.04
N VAL A 733 51.76 30.93 -0.83
CA VAL A 733 52.78 31.00 -1.90
C VAL A 733 53.87 29.92 -1.81
N SER A 734 53.75 29.01 -0.83
CA SER A 734 54.68 27.91 -0.60
C SER A 734 54.01 26.81 0.21
N VAL A 735 54.27 25.55 -0.15
CA VAL A 735 53.74 24.34 0.51
C VAL A 735 54.89 23.47 1.05
N PRO A 736 54.67 22.63 2.08
CA PRO A 736 53.43 22.46 2.82
C PRO A 736 53.06 23.69 3.68
N TYR A 737 51.77 23.98 3.79
CA TYR A 737 51.24 25.13 4.55
C TYR A 737 50.12 24.70 5.48
N THR A 738 50.31 24.86 6.79
CA THR A 738 49.27 24.61 7.80
C THR A 738 48.28 25.77 7.84
N VAL A 739 46.99 25.48 7.63
CA VAL A 739 45.91 26.48 7.66
C VAL A 739 45.73 26.98 9.10
N LEU A 740 45.68 28.30 9.26
CA LEU A 740 45.71 28.95 10.56
C LEU A 740 44.36 28.89 11.29
N SER A 741 44.41 29.09 12.61
CA SER A 741 43.25 29.14 13.51
C SER A 741 42.33 27.90 13.50
N GLY A 742 42.82 26.75 13.01
CA GLY A 742 42.03 25.50 12.93
C GLY A 742 40.92 25.56 11.88
N GLY A 743 41.04 26.44 10.88
CA GLY A 743 40.04 26.58 9.82
C GLY A 743 40.10 25.45 8.79
N ALA A 744 39.02 24.70 8.67
CA ALA A 744 38.79 23.75 7.57
C ALA A 744 38.41 24.46 6.25
N ALA A 745 39.06 25.58 5.92
CA ALA A 745 38.66 26.42 4.79
C ALA A 745 39.77 27.29 4.21
N VAL A 746 39.81 27.40 2.88
CA VAL A 746 40.71 28.27 2.12
C VAL A 746 39.93 29.08 1.09
N ARG A 747 40.42 30.26 0.72
CA ARG A 747 39.88 31.05 -0.39
C ARG A 747 40.60 30.68 -1.67
N TYR A 748 39.87 30.22 -2.68
CA TYR A 748 40.38 30.09 -4.05
C TYR A 748 40.01 31.32 -4.88
N GLN A 749 40.94 31.80 -5.69
CA GLN A 749 40.72 32.84 -6.69
C GLN A 749 41.09 32.26 -8.06
N PRO A 750 40.13 32.02 -8.97
CA PRO A 750 40.43 31.65 -10.35
C PRO A 750 41.31 32.70 -11.02
N GLY A 751 42.18 32.26 -11.94
CA GLY A 751 42.97 33.16 -12.78
C GLY A 751 42.08 34.07 -13.65
N PRO A 752 42.53 35.30 -14.01
CA PRO A 752 41.74 36.20 -14.83
C PRO A 752 41.39 35.59 -16.19
N GLY A 753 40.10 35.40 -16.44
CA GLY A 753 39.56 34.74 -17.64
C GLY A 753 39.75 33.23 -17.68
N PHE A 754 40.14 32.58 -16.59
CA PHE A 754 40.23 31.11 -16.52
C PHE A 754 38.84 30.47 -16.39
N VAL A 755 38.68 29.35 -17.08
CA VAL A 755 37.49 28.50 -17.20
C VAL A 755 38.00 27.08 -17.46
N GLY A 756 37.42 26.06 -16.82
CA GLY A 756 37.88 24.66 -16.87
C GLY A 756 38.41 24.13 -15.52
N ASP A 757 39.19 23.05 -15.57
CA ASP A 757 39.58 22.26 -14.40
C ASP A 757 40.83 22.83 -13.70
N ASP A 758 40.83 22.89 -12.37
CA ASP A 758 42.00 23.17 -11.55
C ASP A 758 41.92 22.31 -10.26
N ALA A 759 43.04 22.05 -9.59
CA ALA A 759 43.05 21.18 -8.41
C ALA A 759 44.20 21.49 -7.45
N PHE A 760 44.04 21.14 -6.17
CA PHE A 760 45.15 21.07 -5.23
C PHE A 760 44.99 19.94 -4.23
N THR A 761 46.08 19.55 -3.57
CA THR A 761 46.08 18.47 -2.58
C THR A 761 46.36 18.99 -1.18
N PHE A 762 45.80 18.29 -0.18
CA PHE A 762 45.93 18.61 1.23
C PHE A 762 46.02 17.33 2.10
N ALA A 763 46.29 17.50 3.39
CA ALA A 763 46.33 16.43 4.38
C ALA A 763 45.87 16.96 5.75
N VAL A 764 45.54 16.06 6.67
CA VAL A 764 45.27 16.34 8.08
C VAL A 764 46.47 15.89 8.94
N TYR A 765 46.76 16.67 9.98
CA TYR A 765 47.82 16.37 10.94
C TYR A 765 47.37 16.57 12.39
N ASP A 766 47.48 15.54 13.22
CA ASP A 766 47.14 15.56 14.66
C ASP A 766 48.34 15.22 15.58
N GLY A 767 49.52 15.10 14.98
CA GLY A 767 50.69 14.41 15.56
C GLY A 767 51.08 13.17 14.76
N GLN A 768 50.13 12.60 14.01
CA GLN A 768 50.34 11.71 12.87
C GLN A 768 49.85 12.38 11.58
N TRP A 769 50.31 11.88 10.44
CA TRP A 769 49.87 12.34 9.11
C TRP A 769 48.78 11.41 8.57
N SER A 770 47.79 12.00 7.91
CA SER A 770 46.81 11.26 7.12
C SER A 770 47.36 10.81 5.76
N ASN A 771 46.51 10.18 4.95
CA ASN A 771 46.65 10.22 3.50
C ASN A 771 46.69 11.67 2.98
N THR A 772 47.20 11.86 1.76
CA THR A 772 46.96 13.08 1.00
C THR A 772 45.66 12.92 0.21
N ALA A 773 44.81 13.95 0.26
CA ALA A 773 43.56 14.06 -0.49
C ALA A 773 43.65 15.19 -1.52
N THR A 774 42.72 15.23 -2.46
CA THR A 774 42.60 16.18 -3.56
C THR A 774 41.29 16.95 -3.45
N LEU A 775 41.33 18.27 -3.62
CA LEU A 775 40.15 19.07 -3.90
C LEU A 775 40.19 19.46 -5.37
N ASP A 776 39.28 18.89 -6.15
CA ASP A 776 39.10 19.20 -7.57
C ASP A 776 38.12 20.38 -7.73
N ILE A 777 38.44 21.30 -8.64
CA ILE A 777 37.76 22.60 -8.79
C ILE A 777 37.34 22.80 -10.24
N GLN A 778 36.04 22.87 -10.49
CA GLN A 778 35.50 23.24 -11.80
C GLN A 778 35.25 24.75 -11.86
N VAL A 779 35.97 25.48 -12.72
CA VAL A 779 35.79 26.92 -12.91
C VAL A 779 34.81 27.20 -14.05
N GLY A 780 33.60 27.62 -13.70
CA GLY A 780 32.45 27.79 -14.59
C GLY A 780 31.55 26.56 -14.64
N GLN A 781 30.30 26.76 -15.03
CA GLN A 781 29.27 25.73 -15.07
C GLN A 781 29.24 25.04 -16.44
N THR A 782 29.19 23.71 -16.45
CA THR A 782 29.00 22.93 -17.68
C THR A 782 27.57 23.09 -18.21
N THR A 783 27.44 23.50 -19.46
CA THR A 783 26.17 23.76 -20.16
C THR A 783 26.07 22.96 -21.46
N VAL A 784 24.87 22.80 -22.01
CA VAL A 784 24.68 22.23 -23.35
C VAL A 784 24.93 23.32 -24.40
N VAL A 785 25.99 23.16 -25.20
CA VAL A 785 26.42 24.14 -26.22
C VAL A 785 25.85 23.80 -27.59
N TYR A 786 25.65 22.51 -27.88
CA TYR A 786 24.85 22.03 -29.01
C TYR A 786 24.02 20.82 -28.55
N ASP A 787 22.80 20.73 -29.06
CA ASP A 787 21.87 19.63 -28.82
C ASP A 787 21.30 19.12 -30.15
N PHE A 788 21.20 17.80 -30.29
CA PHE A 788 20.71 17.12 -31.50
C PHE A 788 19.89 15.87 -31.11
N PRO A 789 18.63 16.03 -30.66
CA PRO A 789 17.75 14.94 -30.18
C PRO A 789 17.13 14.10 -31.31
N MET A 790 17.75 14.07 -32.49
CA MET A 790 17.36 13.37 -33.73
C MET A 790 15.88 13.43 -34.17
N ASP A 791 14.99 14.23 -33.58
CA ASP A 791 13.60 14.36 -34.06
C ASP A 791 13.53 14.91 -35.49
N THR A 792 14.47 15.79 -35.86
CA THR A 792 14.68 16.31 -37.22
C THR A 792 16.06 15.92 -37.75
N ASN A 793 16.14 15.65 -39.07
CA ASN A 793 17.39 15.29 -39.73
C ASN A 793 18.44 16.42 -39.59
N PRO A 794 19.59 16.20 -38.94
CA PRO A 794 20.54 17.26 -38.61
C PRO A 794 21.42 17.71 -39.78
N GLY A 795 21.15 17.23 -41.01
CA GLY A 795 21.87 17.65 -42.23
C GLY A 795 23.30 17.11 -42.35
N TRP A 796 23.66 16.12 -41.54
CA TRP A 796 25.00 15.55 -41.45
C TRP A 796 25.41 14.78 -42.71
N THR A 797 26.72 14.69 -42.95
CA THR A 797 27.29 14.00 -44.11
C THR A 797 27.39 12.50 -43.85
N LEU A 798 26.49 11.73 -44.46
CA LEU A 798 26.39 10.27 -44.31
C LEU A 798 27.08 9.56 -45.49
N THR A 799 27.76 8.44 -45.22
CA THR A 799 28.44 7.62 -46.24
C THR A 799 28.22 6.13 -45.98
N GLY A 800 28.33 5.26 -47.00
CA GLY A 800 27.96 3.85 -46.83
C GLY A 800 26.45 3.68 -46.73
N MET A 801 25.96 2.96 -45.71
CA MET A 801 24.52 2.74 -45.49
C MET A 801 23.87 3.70 -44.48
N TRP A 802 24.67 4.50 -43.75
CA TRP A 802 24.21 5.42 -42.69
C TRP A 802 22.97 6.22 -43.13
N ALA A 803 21.92 6.17 -42.32
CA ALA A 803 20.62 6.77 -42.61
C ALA A 803 19.98 7.38 -41.35
N PHE A 804 19.17 8.42 -41.58
CA PHE A 804 18.36 9.07 -40.56
C PHE A 804 16.90 8.59 -40.67
N GLY A 805 16.26 8.29 -39.54
CA GLY A 805 14.84 7.96 -39.46
C GLY A 805 14.52 6.88 -38.43
N VAL A 806 13.28 6.39 -38.42
CA VAL A 806 12.82 5.34 -37.49
C VAL A 806 13.54 4.00 -37.77
N PRO A 807 14.21 3.39 -36.77
CA PRO A 807 14.83 2.07 -36.91
C PRO A 807 13.74 0.97 -36.86
N LEU A 808 13.86 -0.04 -37.71
CA LEU A 808 12.79 -1.01 -37.94
C LEU A 808 12.81 -2.23 -37.00
N GLY A 809 13.78 -2.34 -36.09
CA GLY A 809 13.95 -3.53 -35.25
C GLY A 809 14.24 -4.82 -36.03
N GLN A 810 14.98 -4.72 -37.16
CA GLN A 810 15.16 -5.83 -38.12
C GLN A 810 16.57 -6.43 -38.15
N GLY A 811 17.56 -5.85 -37.47
CA GLY A 811 18.88 -6.46 -37.33
C GLY A 811 18.85 -7.84 -36.68
N SER A 812 19.93 -8.59 -36.88
CA SER A 812 20.21 -9.84 -36.20
C SER A 812 20.55 -9.60 -34.71
N ASN A 813 20.87 -10.67 -33.98
CA ASN A 813 21.54 -10.60 -32.66
C ASN A 813 21.00 -9.51 -31.71
N ASN A 814 19.86 -9.80 -31.07
CA ASN A 814 19.02 -8.91 -30.24
C ASN A 814 18.33 -7.72 -30.95
N ARG A 815 18.63 -7.48 -32.23
CA ARG A 815 18.01 -6.47 -33.12
C ARG A 815 18.43 -5.02 -32.84
N ASP A 816 18.07 -4.14 -33.77
CA ASP A 816 17.95 -2.70 -33.56
C ASP A 816 16.87 -2.36 -32.53
N PRO A 817 16.90 -1.15 -31.95
CA PRO A 817 15.71 -0.55 -31.33
C PRO A 817 14.61 -0.31 -32.39
N THR A 818 13.41 0.00 -31.92
CA THR A 818 12.23 0.33 -32.77
C THR A 818 11.84 1.81 -32.71
N SER A 819 12.66 2.64 -32.07
CA SER A 819 12.52 4.08 -31.85
C SER A 819 13.89 4.67 -31.53
N GLY A 820 13.98 5.98 -31.32
CA GLY A 820 15.09 6.58 -30.60
C GLY A 820 15.11 6.21 -29.11
N TYR A 821 16.05 6.82 -28.40
CA TYR A 821 16.08 6.95 -26.95
C TYR A 821 15.09 8.03 -26.50
N THR A 822 15.04 9.14 -27.24
CA THR A 822 13.89 10.06 -27.27
C THR A 822 13.20 9.98 -28.66
N GLY A 823 12.12 10.74 -28.87
CA GLY A 823 11.43 10.80 -30.16
C GLY A 823 11.05 9.45 -30.80
N GLN A 824 11.21 9.36 -32.12
CA GLN A 824 11.05 8.10 -32.90
C GLN A 824 12.22 7.78 -33.83
N ASN A 825 13.04 8.78 -34.16
CA ASN A 825 14.10 8.68 -35.16
C ASN A 825 15.45 8.38 -34.50
N VAL A 826 16.38 7.86 -35.29
CA VAL A 826 17.80 7.75 -34.92
C VAL A 826 18.67 8.13 -36.10
N LEU A 827 19.97 8.32 -35.83
CA LEU A 827 21.00 8.16 -36.84
C LEU A 827 21.57 6.72 -36.76
N GLY A 828 21.14 5.85 -37.68
CA GLY A 828 21.49 4.43 -37.69
C GLY A 828 22.41 4.07 -38.84
N TYR A 829 23.30 3.07 -38.65
CA TYR A 829 24.14 2.57 -39.73
C TYR A 829 23.31 1.91 -40.83
N ASN A 830 22.29 1.13 -40.45
CA ASN A 830 21.30 0.57 -41.37
C ASN A 830 19.98 0.37 -40.61
N LEU A 831 19.03 1.30 -40.78
CA LEU A 831 17.72 1.26 -40.11
C LEU A 831 16.88 0.00 -40.40
N ALA A 832 17.26 -0.79 -41.41
CA ALA A 832 16.55 -1.99 -41.86
C ALA A 832 17.33 -3.30 -41.63
N GLY A 833 18.42 -3.30 -40.85
CA GLY A 833 19.14 -4.49 -40.42
C GLY A 833 20.65 -4.32 -40.37
N ASP A 834 21.39 -5.41 -40.64
CA ASP A 834 22.82 -5.44 -40.32
C ASP A 834 23.74 -4.61 -41.24
N TYR A 835 24.96 -4.35 -40.77
CA TYR A 835 26.09 -3.96 -41.63
C TYR A 835 26.56 -5.10 -42.54
N THR A 836 27.39 -4.77 -43.55
CA THR A 836 27.86 -5.71 -44.57
C THR A 836 29.31 -6.17 -44.36
N ASN A 837 29.57 -7.46 -44.58
CA ASN A 837 30.92 -8.05 -44.59
C ASN A 837 31.86 -7.35 -45.59
N ASN A 838 33.15 -7.28 -45.26
CA ASN A 838 34.23 -6.70 -46.07
C ASN A 838 34.03 -5.20 -46.40
N MET A 839 33.28 -4.44 -45.60
CA MET A 839 33.13 -3.00 -45.84
C MET A 839 34.39 -2.23 -45.40
N PRO A 840 34.77 -1.15 -46.11
CA PRO A 840 35.73 -0.18 -45.60
C PRO A 840 35.12 0.65 -44.46
N PRO A 841 35.91 1.44 -43.71
CA PRO A 841 35.38 2.42 -42.77
C PRO A 841 34.49 3.45 -43.49
N THR A 842 33.24 3.62 -43.01
CA THR A 842 32.29 4.61 -43.52
C THR A 842 31.73 5.44 -42.36
N PRO A 843 32.00 6.76 -42.31
CA PRO A 843 31.46 7.63 -41.27
C PRO A 843 30.08 8.22 -41.57
N ALA A 844 29.35 8.55 -40.51
CA ALA A 844 28.41 9.66 -40.44
C ALA A 844 29.10 10.84 -39.74
N THR A 845 29.13 12.03 -40.36
CA THR A 845 29.94 13.17 -39.91
C THR A 845 29.09 14.43 -39.72
N THR A 846 29.24 15.12 -38.59
CA THR A 846 28.53 16.37 -38.31
C THR A 846 28.81 17.46 -39.35
N THR A 847 27.94 18.47 -39.39
CA THR A 847 28.33 19.79 -39.90
C THR A 847 29.45 20.39 -39.04
N ALA A 848 30.08 21.48 -39.51
CA ALA A 848 31.02 22.23 -38.68
C ALA A 848 30.27 22.86 -37.49
N LEU A 849 30.82 22.70 -36.29
CA LEU A 849 30.39 23.31 -35.04
C LEU A 849 31.38 24.41 -34.68
N ASP A 850 30.92 25.58 -34.25
CA ASP A 850 31.77 26.63 -33.68
C ASP A 850 31.81 26.47 -32.16
N LEU A 851 33.00 26.26 -31.60
CA LEU A 851 33.27 26.13 -30.17
C LEU A 851 34.29 27.18 -29.71
N THR A 852 34.34 28.33 -30.39
CA THR A 852 35.14 29.50 -29.98
C THR A 852 34.72 29.97 -28.58
N GLY A 853 35.69 30.17 -27.70
CA GLY A 853 35.47 30.58 -26.31
C GLY A 853 35.02 29.48 -25.35
N VAL A 854 34.60 28.31 -25.84
CA VAL A 854 34.15 27.17 -25.01
C VAL A 854 35.36 26.43 -24.45
N ALA A 855 35.29 26.03 -23.17
CA ALA A 855 36.30 25.23 -22.48
C ALA A 855 35.69 23.94 -21.87
N GLY A 856 36.51 22.93 -21.60
CA GLY A 856 36.08 21.67 -20.97
C GLY A 856 35.10 20.87 -21.82
N THR A 857 35.21 20.94 -23.16
CA THR A 857 34.19 20.38 -24.05
C THR A 857 34.11 18.84 -23.99
N ARG A 858 32.88 18.33 -23.90
CA ARG A 858 32.58 16.88 -23.88
C ARG A 858 31.50 16.51 -24.89
N LEU A 859 31.62 15.33 -25.47
CA LEU A 859 30.60 14.72 -26.32
C LEU A 859 29.77 13.73 -25.49
N ARG A 860 28.47 14.00 -25.33
CA ARG A 860 27.48 13.12 -24.68
C ARG A 860 26.48 12.63 -25.72
N PHE A 861 26.10 11.35 -25.71
CA PHE A 861 25.02 10.84 -26.59
C PHE A 861 24.41 9.53 -26.12
N ALA A 862 23.19 9.24 -26.58
CA ALA A 862 22.56 7.93 -26.43
C ALA A 862 23.05 6.96 -27.53
N ARG A 863 23.53 5.79 -27.11
CA ARG A 863 24.11 4.75 -27.97
C ARG A 863 23.36 3.43 -27.86
N TRP A 864 23.05 2.84 -29.02
CA TRP A 864 22.79 1.41 -29.18
C TRP A 864 23.78 0.89 -30.22
N LEU A 865 24.70 0.00 -29.84
CA LEU A 865 25.73 -0.53 -30.75
C LEU A 865 25.79 -2.05 -30.63
N ALA A 866 25.52 -2.74 -31.75
CA ALA A 866 25.62 -4.19 -31.87
C ALA A 866 26.72 -4.57 -32.87
N ILE A 867 27.68 -5.43 -32.47
CA ILE A 867 28.92 -5.69 -33.23
C ILE A 867 29.60 -7.01 -32.78
N GLU A 868 30.26 -7.75 -33.69
CA GLU A 868 30.75 -9.12 -33.41
C GLU A 868 31.98 -9.18 -32.47
N SER A 869 33.04 -8.42 -32.75
CA SER A 869 34.26 -8.42 -31.93
C SER A 869 35.24 -7.40 -32.47
N ALA A 870 35.92 -6.67 -31.60
CA ALA A 870 37.03 -5.77 -31.96
C ALA A 870 38.22 -6.46 -32.66
N ARG A 871 38.19 -7.80 -32.74
CA ARG A 871 39.12 -8.63 -33.50
C ARG A 871 38.83 -8.64 -35.02
N TRP A 872 37.59 -8.39 -35.40
CA TRP A 872 37.04 -8.69 -36.73
C TRP A 872 36.28 -7.50 -37.32
N ASP A 873 35.41 -6.88 -36.53
CA ASP A 873 34.60 -5.74 -36.90
C ASP A 873 34.91 -4.53 -36.00
N HIS A 874 35.01 -3.36 -36.60
CA HIS A 874 35.36 -2.14 -35.88
C HIS A 874 34.27 -1.07 -35.92
N ALA A 875 34.18 -0.32 -34.83
CA ALA A 875 33.41 0.91 -34.69
C ALA A 875 34.26 1.92 -33.90
N SER A 876 34.18 3.21 -34.22
CA SER A 876 34.91 4.26 -33.51
C SER A 876 34.17 5.59 -33.50
N VAL A 877 34.54 6.48 -32.59
CA VAL A 877 34.15 7.90 -32.60
C VAL A 877 35.40 8.76 -32.75
N GLU A 878 35.35 9.74 -33.65
CA GLU A 878 36.49 10.54 -34.06
C GLU A 878 36.12 12.02 -34.18
N VAL A 879 37.06 12.91 -33.82
CA VAL A 879 36.86 14.36 -33.75
C VAL A 879 37.98 15.06 -34.53
N SER A 880 37.66 16.21 -35.15
CA SER A 880 38.60 17.02 -35.91
C SER A 880 38.30 18.51 -35.78
N ASN A 881 39.33 19.33 -35.56
CA ASN A 881 39.21 20.80 -35.59
C ASN A 881 39.43 21.41 -37.00
N ASN A 882 39.49 20.59 -38.06
CA ASN A 882 39.77 21.05 -39.43
C ASN A 882 39.15 20.18 -40.55
N GLY A 883 38.46 19.09 -40.21
CA GLY A 883 37.81 18.17 -41.16
C GLY A 883 38.76 17.22 -41.92
N VAL A 884 40.09 17.39 -41.81
CA VAL A 884 41.10 16.63 -42.58
C VAL A 884 41.90 15.69 -41.68
N SER A 885 42.43 16.20 -40.57
CA SER A 885 43.14 15.42 -39.54
C SER A 885 42.15 15.00 -38.46
N TRP A 886 42.00 13.70 -38.23
CA TRP A 886 41.02 13.13 -37.30
C TRP A 886 41.74 12.45 -36.13
N THR A 887 41.38 12.84 -34.92
CA THR A 887 41.78 12.18 -33.68
C THR A 887 40.66 11.25 -33.24
N ARG A 888 41.02 10.10 -32.67
CA ARG A 888 40.11 9.01 -32.32
C ARG A 888 39.92 9.02 -30.80
N ILE A 889 38.69 9.25 -30.35
CA ILE A 889 38.35 9.45 -28.93
C ILE A 889 37.74 8.21 -28.28
N TRP A 890 37.20 7.29 -29.10
CA TRP A 890 36.70 6.00 -28.65
C TRP A 890 36.82 4.96 -29.75
N ASP A 891 37.15 3.73 -29.36
CA ASP A 891 37.20 2.54 -30.20
C ASP A 891 36.39 1.40 -29.59
N TRP A 892 35.85 0.55 -30.46
CA TRP A 892 35.42 -0.78 -30.07
C TRP A 892 36.65 -1.67 -29.85
N GLU A 893 36.96 -1.97 -28.57
CA GLU A 893 38.12 -2.79 -28.15
C GLU A 893 37.76 -4.17 -27.59
N THR A 894 36.48 -4.46 -27.32
CA THR A 894 36.10 -5.71 -26.64
C THR A 894 36.18 -6.93 -27.58
N MET A 895 36.83 -8.00 -27.10
CA MET A 895 37.11 -9.22 -27.87
C MET A 895 35.90 -10.16 -28.06
N THR A 896 34.71 -9.78 -27.57
CA THR A 896 33.46 -10.56 -27.60
C THR A 896 32.31 -9.72 -28.17
N SER A 897 31.29 -10.39 -28.71
CA SER A 897 30.15 -9.70 -29.32
C SER A 897 29.30 -8.94 -28.31
N VAL A 898 28.90 -7.73 -28.69
CA VAL A 898 27.89 -6.95 -27.97
C VAL A 898 26.63 -6.79 -28.80
N SER A 899 25.51 -6.86 -28.10
CA SER A 899 24.18 -7.14 -28.62
C SER A 899 23.18 -6.61 -27.57
N PRO A 900 23.11 -5.28 -27.40
CA PRO A 900 22.43 -4.65 -26.27
C PRO A 900 20.91 -4.85 -26.34
N THR A 901 20.25 -4.70 -25.19
CA THR A 901 18.79 -4.78 -25.04
C THR A 901 18.15 -3.47 -24.61
N SER A 902 18.97 -2.43 -24.37
CA SER A 902 18.56 -1.09 -23.97
C SER A 902 19.58 -0.07 -24.48
N TRP A 903 19.13 1.18 -24.64
CA TRP A 903 20.01 2.32 -24.88
C TRP A 903 20.99 2.55 -23.72
N THR A 904 22.12 3.18 -24.00
CA THR A 904 23.11 3.58 -23.00
C THR A 904 23.60 5.00 -23.30
N ILE A 905 23.46 5.93 -22.36
CA ILE A 905 24.12 7.23 -22.44
C ILE A 905 25.63 7.03 -22.25
N VAL A 906 26.43 7.65 -23.12
CA VAL A 906 27.89 7.69 -23.04
C VAL A 906 28.38 9.12 -23.12
N GLU A 907 29.52 9.40 -22.46
CA GLU A 907 30.17 10.71 -22.46
C GLU A 907 31.69 10.53 -22.69
N TYR A 908 32.29 11.47 -23.44
CA TYR A 908 33.70 11.47 -23.80
C TYR A 908 34.28 12.89 -23.73
N ASP A 909 35.45 13.04 -23.11
CA ASP A 909 36.25 14.27 -23.20
C ASP A 909 36.73 14.50 -24.65
N ILE A 910 36.50 15.72 -25.16
CA ILE A 910 36.99 16.18 -26.46
C ILE A 910 37.80 17.49 -26.37
N ALA A 911 38.02 18.01 -25.16
CA ALA A 911 38.55 19.35 -24.88
C ALA A 911 39.89 19.60 -25.55
N HIS A 912 40.80 18.63 -25.48
CA HIS A 912 42.15 18.70 -26.09
C HIS A 912 42.15 18.83 -27.63
N ILE A 913 41.00 18.69 -28.29
CA ILE A 913 40.80 18.86 -29.74
C ILE A 913 39.87 20.06 -30.03
N ALA A 914 38.83 20.24 -29.22
CA ALA A 914 37.65 21.04 -29.55
C ALA A 914 37.54 22.37 -28.78
N ASP A 915 38.23 22.54 -27.65
CA ASP A 915 38.17 23.78 -26.87
C ASP A 915 38.66 24.98 -27.66
N ASN A 916 37.89 26.07 -27.60
CA ASN A 916 38.16 27.34 -28.25
C ASN A 916 38.46 27.23 -29.77
N GLN A 917 37.85 26.26 -30.46
CA GLN A 917 38.04 26.05 -31.91
C GLN A 917 36.87 26.60 -32.74
N PRO A 918 37.11 27.40 -33.79
CA PRO A 918 36.06 27.97 -34.63
C PRO A 918 35.43 26.98 -35.62
N THR A 919 35.99 25.77 -35.75
CA THR A 919 35.41 24.67 -36.53
C THR A 919 35.76 23.34 -35.88
N VAL A 920 34.77 22.60 -35.42
CA VAL A 920 34.90 21.23 -34.93
C VAL A 920 33.94 20.32 -35.69
N TYR A 921 34.37 19.10 -35.96
CA TYR A 921 33.58 18.07 -36.61
C TYR A 921 33.71 16.78 -35.79
N ILE A 922 32.60 16.06 -35.64
CA ILE A 922 32.54 14.75 -34.98
C ILE A 922 32.05 13.73 -35.98
N ARG A 923 32.50 12.48 -35.88
CA ARG A 923 31.98 11.38 -36.67
C ARG A 923 31.95 10.05 -35.93
N TRP A 924 30.94 9.27 -36.24
CA TRP A 924 30.81 7.88 -35.83
C TRP A 924 31.13 7.02 -37.05
N VAL A 925 32.03 6.07 -36.87
CA VAL A 925 32.55 5.22 -37.95
C VAL A 925 32.05 3.81 -37.73
N MET A 926 31.52 3.21 -38.79
CA MET A 926 31.34 1.76 -38.89
C MET A 926 32.41 1.23 -39.86
N GLY A 927 33.06 0.13 -39.51
CA GLY A 927 34.05 -0.55 -40.33
C GLY A 927 35.53 -0.22 -40.01
N PRO A 928 36.47 -1.05 -40.50
CA PRO A 928 36.23 -2.13 -41.47
C PRO A 928 35.60 -3.37 -40.82
N THR A 929 35.09 -4.29 -41.65
CA THR A 929 34.48 -5.55 -41.20
C THR A 929 35.13 -6.78 -41.82
N ASP A 930 34.94 -7.92 -41.16
CA ASP A 930 35.39 -9.25 -41.58
C ASP A 930 34.62 -9.79 -42.80
N SER A 931 35.06 -10.94 -43.30
CA SER A 931 34.39 -11.73 -44.34
C SER A 931 33.05 -12.39 -43.93
N SER A 932 32.72 -12.46 -42.63
CA SER A 932 31.64 -13.29 -42.08
C SER A 932 31.06 -12.76 -40.77
N VAL A 933 29.80 -13.11 -40.48
CA VAL A 933 28.99 -12.61 -39.35
C VAL A 933 28.68 -11.10 -39.46
N THR A 934 27.49 -10.72 -39.00
CA THR A 934 26.95 -9.36 -39.11
C THR A 934 26.08 -9.05 -37.90
N TYR A 935 25.98 -7.77 -37.56
CA TYR A 935 25.14 -7.24 -36.48
C TYR A 935 24.49 -5.92 -36.94
N PRO A 936 23.45 -5.43 -36.25
CA PRO A 936 22.79 -4.16 -36.59
C PRO A 936 23.73 -2.93 -36.71
N GLY A 937 24.84 -2.91 -35.96
CA GLY A 937 25.77 -1.78 -35.95
C GLY A 937 25.31 -0.66 -35.01
N TRP A 938 25.61 0.59 -35.38
CA TRP A 938 25.24 1.79 -34.62
C TRP A 938 23.78 2.18 -34.84
N ASN A 939 23.11 2.58 -33.75
CA ASN A 939 22.04 3.58 -33.73
C ASN A 939 22.41 4.63 -32.66
N ILE A 940 22.23 5.91 -33.00
CA ILE A 940 22.68 7.07 -32.21
C ILE A 940 21.52 8.05 -32.07
N ASP A 941 21.40 8.63 -30.88
CA ASP A 941 20.39 9.61 -30.51
C ASP A 941 20.90 10.59 -29.42
N ASP A 942 20.14 11.62 -29.07
CA ASP A 942 20.43 12.62 -28.02
C ASP A 942 21.89 13.17 -28.07
N VAL A 943 22.39 13.56 -29.24
CA VAL A 943 23.79 13.98 -29.36
C VAL A 943 23.98 15.39 -28.85
N GLN A 944 24.74 15.52 -27.76
CA GLN A 944 25.03 16.77 -27.08
C GLN A 944 26.53 17.10 -27.06
N ILE A 945 26.85 18.37 -27.27
CA ILE A 945 28.15 18.93 -26.92
C ILE A 945 27.98 19.71 -25.63
N LEU A 946 28.56 19.21 -24.56
CA LEU A 946 28.67 19.92 -23.30
C LEU A 946 29.92 20.79 -23.30
N GLY A 947 29.90 21.89 -22.57
CA GLY A 947 31.06 22.76 -22.38
C GLY A 947 30.75 23.95 -21.49
N ILE A 948 31.81 24.61 -21.06
CA ILE A 948 31.76 25.75 -20.15
C ILE A 948 31.92 27.03 -20.97
N LEU A 949 30.94 27.93 -20.88
CA LEU A 949 30.89 29.17 -21.65
C LEU A 949 31.57 30.34 -20.91
N PRO A 950 32.16 31.32 -21.63
CA PRO A 950 32.70 32.52 -21.02
C PRO A 950 31.55 33.45 -20.57
N PRO A 951 31.69 34.17 -19.44
CA PRO A 951 30.62 35.02 -18.93
C PRO A 951 30.16 36.10 -19.92
N GLY A 952 28.88 36.09 -20.29
CA GLY A 952 28.21 37.19 -21.00
C GLY A 952 27.92 36.99 -22.50
N GLN A 953 27.96 35.76 -23.04
CA GLN A 953 27.54 35.53 -24.43
C GLN A 953 26.15 34.85 -24.52
N SER A 954 25.11 35.68 -24.69
CA SER A 954 23.72 35.34 -25.04
C SER A 954 22.68 35.11 -23.91
N CYS A 955 22.60 36.01 -22.92
CA CYS A 955 21.29 36.32 -22.30
C CYS A 955 20.51 37.28 -23.22
N VAL A 956 19.21 37.01 -23.42
CA VAL A 956 18.31 37.85 -24.25
C VAL A 956 17.21 38.53 -23.41
N ALA A 957 16.88 37.99 -22.24
CA ALA A 957 16.06 38.67 -21.23
C ALA A 957 16.85 39.84 -20.59
N ASP A 958 16.17 40.95 -20.32
CA ASP A 958 16.74 42.16 -19.72
C ASP A 958 15.86 42.64 -18.55
N MET A 959 16.32 42.45 -17.31
CA MET A 959 15.62 42.95 -16.11
C MET A 959 16.02 44.38 -15.71
N SER A 960 16.71 45.12 -16.58
CA SER A 960 17.04 46.54 -16.34
C SER A 960 15.92 47.52 -16.74
N SER A 961 14.82 47.02 -17.31
CA SER A 961 13.61 47.80 -17.60
C SER A 961 12.73 48.03 -16.36
N SER A 962 11.56 48.66 -16.53
CA SER A 962 10.75 49.19 -15.43
C SER A 962 9.65 48.22 -14.99
N SER A 963 9.73 47.75 -13.74
CA SER A 963 8.67 46.97 -13.10
C SER A 963 7.56 47.83 -12.46
N ASP A 964 7.43 49.12 -12.81
CA ASP A 964 6.42 50.03 -12.25
C ASP A 964 5.06 49.86 -12.98
N PRO A 965 3.97 49.45 -12.30
CA PRO A 965 2.63 49.32 -12.91
C PRO A 965 2.01 50.61 -13.48
N PHE A 966 2.68 51.76 -13.32
CA PHE A 966 2.27 53.05 -13.89
C PHE A 966 3.12 53.51 -15.08
N ASP A 967 4.15 52.76 -15.51
CA ASP A 967 4.96 53.11 -16.68
C ASP A 967 4.22 52.78 -18.01
N PRO A 968 4.41 53.54 -19.11
CA PRO A 968 3.60 53.41 -20.33
C PRO A 968 3.69 52.09 -21.10
N GLY A 969 4.65 51.21 -20.77
CA GLY A 969 4.83 49.90 -21.40
C GLY A 969 4.28 48.72 -20.58
N TYR A 970 3.86 48.92 -19.33
CA TYR A 970 3.50 47.83 -18.42
C TYR A 970 2.28 47.04 -18.92
N GLY A 971 2.51 45.79 -19.35
CA GLY A 971 1.47 44.95 -19.97
C GLY A 971 1.04 45.40 -21.36
N VAL A 972 1.94 46.01 -22.14
CA VAL A 972 1.68 46.46 -23.52
C VAL A 972 2.51 45.64 -24.50
N PRO A 973 1.90 44.72 -25.27
CA PRO A 973 2.56 43.97 -26.33
C PRO A 973 3.32 44.87 -27.34
N ASP A 974 4.63 45.00 -27.16
CA ASP A 974 5.51 45.83 -27.99
C ASP A 974 6.49 45.03 -28.87
N GLY A 975 6.64 43.73 -28.59
CA GLY A 975 7.53 42.80 -29.29
C GLY A 975 8.85 42.52 -28.60
N GLN A 976 9.03 42.91 -27.34
CA GLN A 976 10.03 42.36 -26.42
C GLN A 976 9.38 41.37 -25.43
N VAL A 977 10.21 40.78 -24.57
CA VAL A 977 9.83 39.95 -23.41
C VAL A 977 10.71 40.44 -22.28
N ASP A 978 10.21 41.37 -21.47
CA ASP A 978 10.99 42.12 -20.47
C ASP A 978 10.35 42.10 -19.05
N ALA A 979 10.98 42.77 -18.09
CA ALA A 979 10.48 42.79 -16.70
C ALA A 979 9.06 43.36 -16.55
N ALA A 980 8.63 44.29 -17.41
CA ALA A 980 7.30 44.86 -17.38
C ALA A 980 6.23 43.84 -17.79
N ASP A 981 6.53 42.95 -18.74
CA ASP A 981 5.65 41.84 -19.15
C ASP A 981 5.51 40.80 -18.02
N PHE A 982 6.64 40.38 -17.44
CA PHE A 982 6.67 39.38 -16.37
C PHE A 982 5.86 39.81 -15.14
N PHE A 983 6.08 41.04 -14.66
CA PHE A 983 5.33 41.54 -13.50
C PHE A 983 3.85 41.80 -13.83
N TYR A 984 3.52 42.23 -15.06
CA TYR A 984 2.13 42.36 -15.49
C TYR A 984 1.39 41.02 -15.50
N PHE A 985 1.99 39.96 -16.03
CA PHE A 985 1.42 38.60 -16.01
C PHE A 985 1.16 38.13 -14.58
N LEU A 986 2.12 38.34 -13.67
CA LEU A 986 1.98 37.98 -12.26
C LEU A 986 0.84 38.74 -11.57
N ASP A 987 0.66 40.03 -11.86
CA ASP A 987 -0.47 40.82 -11.38
C ASP A 987 -1.82 40.30 -11.93
N GLN A 988 -1.89 39.95 -13.23
CA GLN A 988 -3.10 39.34 -13.80
C GLN A 988 -3.43 37.98 -13.18
N PHE A 989 -2.42 37.16 -12.89
CA PHE A 989 -2.57 35.87 -12.23
C PHE A 989 -3.10 36.03 -10.80
N VAL A 990 -2.51 36.94 -10.01
CA VAL A 990 -2.95 37.23 -8.63
C VAL A 990 -4.37 37.81 -8.58
N LEU A 991 -4.79 38.55 -9.62
CA LEU A 991 -6.17 39.03 -9.78
C LEU A 991 -7.14 37.94 -10.29
N GLY A 992 -6.67 36.74 -10.62
CA GLY A 992 -7.48 35.63 -11.13
C GLY A 992 -7.98 35.84 -12.57
N ASN A 993 -7.31 36.68 -13.36
CA ASN A 993 -7.69 36.99 -14.74
C ASN A 993 -7.19 35.91 -15.72
N ILE A 994 -7.78 34.73 -15.64
CA ILE A 994 -7.45 33.53 -16.46
C ILE A 994 -7.66 33.69 -17.98
N ALA A 995 -8.09 34.86 -18.44
CA ALA A 995 -8.16 35.20 -19.87
C ALA A 995 -6.94 36.03 -20.36
N VAL A 996 -5.97 36.27 -19.46
CA VAL A 996 -4.69 36.91 -19.75
C VAL A 996 -3.54 36.14 -19.08
N ALA A 997 -3.73 35.66 -17.85
CA ALA A 997 -2.79 34.77 -17.18
C ALA A 997 -3.28 33.31 -17.23
N ASP A 998 -3.06 32.64 -18.37
CA ASP A 998 -3.45 31.24 -18.59
C ASP A 998 -2.23 30.31 -18.49
N LEU A 999 -2.22 29.46 -17.46
CA LEU A 999 -1.18 28.43 -17.24
C LEU A 999 -1.56 27.05 -17.83
N THR A 1000 -2.52 26.99 -18.77
CA THR A 1000 -2.85 25.77 -19.53
C THR A 1000 -2.16 25.68 -20.89
N GLY A 1001 -1.37 26.69 -21.25
CA GLY A 1001 -0.40 26.64 -22.35
C GLY A 1001 0.80 25.72 -22.04
N SER A 1002 1.76 25.67 -22.96
CA SER A 1002 2.94 24.82 -22.83
C SER A 1002 3.94 25.40 -21.81
N SER A 1003 4.47 24.53 -20.94
CA SER A 1003 5.66 24.83 -20.12
C SER A 1003 6.91 24.12 -20.66
N ASP A 1004 6.88 23.65 -21.90
CA ASP A 1004 7.94 22.88 -22.54
C ASP A 1004 8.95 23.83 -23.22
N PRO A 1005 10.24 23.81 -22.83
CA PRO A 1005 11.28 24.61 -23.49
C PRO A 1005 11.46 24.35 -24.99
N PHE A 1006 10.88 23.26 -25.51
CA PHE A 1006 10.90 22.91 -26.92
C PHE A 1006 9.63 23.35 -27.70
N ASP A 1007 8.70 24.06 -27.08
CA ASP A 1007 7.54 24.63 -27.79
C ASP A 1007 7.98 25.71 -28.80
N PRO A 1008 7.48 25.70 -30.05
CA PRO A 1008 7.82 26.72 -31.06
C PRO A 1008 7.53 28.18 -30.68
N ASN A 1009 6.72 28.43 -29.65
CA ASN A 1009 6.40 29.76 -29.13
C ASN A 1009 7.17 30.12 -27.83
N TYR A 1010 8.01 29.22 -27.30
CA TYR A 1010 8.69 29.42 -26.00
C TYR A 1010 9.63 30.63 -26.01
N GLY A 1011 9.25 31.70 -25.30
CA GLY A 1011 9.96 32.98 -25.27
C GLY A 1011 9.90 33.77 -26.58
N VAL A 1012 8.87 33.55 -27.41
CA VAL A 1012 8.68 34.25 -28.69
C VAL A 1012 7.73 35.45 -28.49
N PRO A 1013 8.16 36.70 -28.73
CA PRO A 1013 7.29 37.88 -28.58
C PRO A 1013 6.16 37.94 -29.63
N ASP A 1014 5.10 37.14 -29.44
CA ASP A 1014 3.94 37.04 -30.36
C ASP A 1014 2.86 38.11 -30.09
N GLY A 1015 2.87 38.67 -28.87
CA GLY A 1015 1.99 39.74 -28.43
C GLY A 1015 0.78 39.28 -27.58
N GLN A 1016 0.74 38.01 -27.21
CA GLN A 1016 0.10 37.54 -25.98
C GLN A 1016 1.18 37.43 -24.88
N VAL A 1017 0.80 36.99 -23.68
CA VAL A 1017 1.74 36.69 -22.59
C VAL A 1017 1.20 35.44 -21.91
N ASP A 1018 1.77 34.28 -22.18
CA ASP A 1018 1.23 32.99 -21.70
C ASP A 1018 2.25 32.15 -20.89
N ALA A 1019 1.89 30.89 -20.63
CA ALA A 1019 2.76 29.95 -19.92
C ALA A 1019 4.17 29.84 -20.52
N ALA A 1020 4.28 29.86 -21.86
CA ALA A 1020 5.53 29.65 -22.56
C ALA A 1020 6.50 30.84 -22.37
N ASP A 1021 5.99 32.07 -22.35
CA ASP A 1021 6.78 33.27 -22.01
C ASP A 1021 7.20 33.25 -20.53
N PHE A 1022 6.26 32.91 -19.64
CA PHE A 1022 6.50 32.91 -18.19
C PHE A 1022 7.57 31.87 -17.78
N PHE A 1023 7.49 30.65 -18.32
CA PHE A 1023 8.48 29.62 -18.04
C PHE A 1023 9.81 29.89 -18.73
N TYR A 1024 9.83 30.44 -19.96
CA TYR A 1024 11.06 30.92 -20.58
C TYR A 1024 11.78 31.94 -19.70
N PHE A 1025 11.05 32.90 -19.13
CA PHE A 1025 11.61 33.89 -18.19
C PHE A 1025 12.17 33.25 -16.93
N LEU A 1026 11.41 32.32 -16.33
CA LEU A 1026 11.82 31.62 -15.11
C LEU A 1026 13.11 30.82 -15.33
N ASP A 1027 13.21 30.08 -16.44
CA ASP A 1027 14.42 29.33 -16.78
C ASP A 1027 15.63 30.26 -16.98
N ARG A 1028 15.49 31.38 -17.73
CA ARG A 1028 16.61 32.32 -17.90
C ARG A 1028 17.06 32.97 -16.59
N PHE A 1029 16.14 33.18 -15.64
CA PHE A 1029 16.47 33.65 -14.30
C PHE A 1029 17.20 32.58 -13.47
N VAL A 1030 16.81 31.30 -13.61
CA VAL A 1030 17.50 30.15 -12.98
C VAL A 1030 18.90 29.92 -13.59
N ASP A 1031 19.05 30.14 -14.90
CA ASP A 1031 20.34 30.15 -15.62
C ASP A 1031 21.26 31.33 -15.21
N GLY A 1032 20.78 32.24 -14.36
CA GLY A 1032 21.57 33.36 -13.84
C GLY A 1032 21.67 34.58 -14.76
N CYS A 1033 20.78 34.72 -15.75
CA CYS A 1033 20.62 36.00 -16.45
C CYS A 1033 20.05 37.07 -15.47
N PRO A 1034 20.67 38.26 -15.40
CA PRO A 1034 20.39 39.25 -14.35
C PRO A 1034 19.16 40.14 -14.57
#